data_AF-A0A7X7I6F2-F1
#
_entry.id   AF-A0A7X7I6F2-F1
#
_cell.length_a   1.000
_cell.length_b   1.000
_cell.length_c   1.000
_cell.angle_alpha   90.00
_cell.angle_beta   90.00
_cell.angle_gamma   90.00
#
_symmetry.space_group_name_H-M   'P 1'
#
loop_
_entity.id
_entity.type
_entity.pdbx_description
1 polymer ?
#
loop_
_entity_poly.entity_id
_entity_poly.type
_entity_poly.pdbx_seq_one_letter_code
_entity_poly.pdbx_strand_id
1 'polypeptide(L)'
;MLLKRLIILLSVFSVSAEIKIHVNQVAYEQYGPKTAVVELEGTAGLSDSFYVFAEGQTSVAFSGKAGEPKSVNGWTGGAYVVCNFSDFHGTGNFVISYGGTKSVPFKIAKNALLGETLKDAVAFFTGMRNNEDDSSIPLYGGTDTKNVNGGWSDATGDRGKYLSHLSFANYFSPQQIPFVVWSLLKTSELTLSTASQMQTALKDEAAWGADYLYRVLDEAGFFYITVFDRWGWDEKREICAWYYDPYEPQDYLKNGKKSKDYQAAFREGGGISIAALARAAHMNVSGAVSSADYLSAAKRAYAHLKINNKNYCDDKTENIIDDYCALLAAVELYRATNDVAYLTDANLRAASLLDRVSETGFFWSDSARIRPFYHASDEGLPIVALLEYQEIAAAAGPLVKSAIQKIFQGYSAWSFADYNPFEYIKLAFAKTVADGTGGSNLALKKPVTVSQNQEGFPAENCNDGMATSRWASGQPYSDTEWVIIDLENEFEISSVACIWENAYGKEYDIFVSTDKSTWIKAASVSNDAAGRVLTSFEPVTGRYVKMQGVKRGIEYGYSLYEFEVYGHKKIVAQPVQSAYFIPHENETGYWWQGEDARLASLSSAVFLSLKAGIPLPSSIVSAATSHIDWILGKNPFDVCMMFGYGVNNYPDYPGKPGYTLVNIKGGICNGITADTTGKDTPQWKPYADEDTENWRWIEQWLPHNAWYVLAVGSQSTIDWQIRNPVRKTTPKAAPVSELRYRLEGSSMKIMTPWKTAGQLELRSLNGKCLLKKNFTEADKMITLKTSELSTGIYLICMESGKVKLSTRVLIKR
;
A
#
# COMPACT_ATOMS: atom_id res chain seq x y z
N MET A 1 55.46 14.74 46.92
CA MET A 1 56.17 15.86 46.28
C MET A 1 56.21 15.63 44.77
N LEU A 2 55.79 16.65 44.01
CA LEU A 2 56.02 16.89 42.57
C LEU A 2 55.28 16.03 41.52
N LEU A 3 54.04 16.47 41.29
CA LEU A 3 53.40 16.78 39.98
C LEU A 3 54.31 16.64 38.73
N LYS A 4 53.99 15.71 37.82
CA LYS A 4 54.34 15.78 36.39
C LYS A 4 53.07 15.96 35.58
N ARG A 5 52.98 17.10 34.89
CA ARG A 5 51.90 17.47 33.96
C ARG A 5 51.92 16.53 32.75
N LEU A 6 50.84 15.79 32.55
CA LEU A 6 50.55 15.16 31.26
C LEU A 6 49.70 16.16 30.46
N ILE A 7 50.27 16.68 29.38
CA ILE A 7 49.55 17.49 28.40
C ILE A 7 48.69 16.51 27.59
N ILE A 8 47.38 16.50 27.84
CA ILE A 8 46.42 15.84 26.95
C ILE A 8 46.20 16.81 25.79
N LEU A 9 46.77 16.50 24.63
CA LEU A 9 46.29 17.09 23.37
C LEU A 9 44.86 16.60 23.16
N LEU A 10 43.87 17.46 23.44
CA LEU A 10 42.55 17.33 22.83
C LEU A 10 42.72 17.66 21.35
N SER A 11 42.93 16.63 20.54
CA SER A 11 42.58 16.69 19.12
C SER A 11 41.06 16.81 19.05
N VAL A 12 40.57 18.04 18.93
CA VAL A 12 39.19 18.30 18.49
C VAL A 12 39.13 17.80 17.05
N PHE A 13 38.72 16.55 16.85
CA PHE A 13 38.19 16.15 15.56
C PHE A 13 36.93 16.97 15.37
N SER A 14 37.00 18.00 14.53
CA SER A 14 35.81 18.56 13.92
C SER A 14 35.18 17.44 13.11
N VAL A 15 34.15 16.78 13.66
CA VAL A 15 33.27 15.94 12.85
C VAL A 15 32.69 16.87 11.80
N SER A 16 33.17 16.73 10.56
CA SER A 16 32.54 17.37 9.41
C SER A 16 31.10 16.86 9.38
N ALA A 17 30.12 17.76 9.47
CA ALA A 17 28.73 17.39 9.24
C ALA A 17 28.62 16.72 7.86
N GLU A 18 28.10 15.50 7.81
CA GLU A 18 27.89 14.79 6.55
C GLU A 18 26.54 15.23 5.97
N ILE A 19 26.57 15.74 4.74
CA ILE A 19 25.38 16.05 3.95
C ILE A 19 25.12 14.85 3.06
N LYS A 20 23.95 14.21 3.17
CA LYS A 20 23.50 13.15 2.25
C LYS A 20 22.40 13.72 1.35
N ILE A 21 22.44 13.41 0.05
CA ILE A 21 21.45 13.91 -0.92
C ILE A 21 20.74 12.71 -1.55
N HIS A 22 19.54 12.44 -1.05
CA HIS A 22 18.67 11.36 -1.50
C HIS A 22 17.91 11.81 -2.76
N VAL A 23 18.03 11.01 -3.82
CA VAL A 23 17.40 11.23 -5.13
C VAL A 23 16.83 9.91 -5.66
N ASN A 24 15.92 9.98 -6.64
CA ASN A 24 15.66 8.82 -7.48
C ASN A 24 16.95 8.53 -8.24
N GLN A 25 17.56 7.38 -7.96
CA GLN A 25 18.88 7.00 -8.48
C GLN A 25 18.81 6.46 -9.92
N VAL A 26 17.63 6.47 -10.54
CA VAL A 26 17.40 5.99 -11.90
C VAL A 26 16.97 7.15 -12.79
N ALA A 27 15.71 7.59 -12.67
CA ALA A 27 15.18 8.60 -13.58
C ALA A 27 13.94 9.34 -13.07
N TYR A 28 13.79 10.57 -13.54
CA TYR A 28 12.60 11.41 -13.36
C TYR A 28 11.91 11.74 -14.69
N GLU A 29 10.58 11.91 -14.62
CA GLU A 29 9.79 12.43 -15.74
C GLU A 29 10.09 13.91 -16.01
N GLN A 30 10.34 14.25 -17.27
CA GLN A 30 10.78 15.58 -17.71
C GLN A 30 9.90 16.71 -17.17
N TYR A 31 8.57 16.56 -17.26
CA TYR A 31 7.60 17.56 -16.80
C TYR A 31 6.86 17.15 -15.53
N GLY A 32 7.20 16.00 -14.95
CA GLY A 32 6.61 15.51 -13.70
C GLY A 32 7.15 16.23 -12.47
N PRO A 33 6.53 16.02 -11.29
CA PRO A 33 7.11 16.42 -10.01
C PRO A 33 8.51 15.82 -9.81
N LYS A 34 9.43 16.62 -9.28
CA LYS A 34 10.84 16.25 -9.07
C LYS A 34 11.37 16.88 -7.80
N THR A 35 11.78 16.05 -6.85
CA THR A 35 12.36 16.48 -5.58
C THR A 35 13.58 15.63 -5.22
N ALA A 36 14.53 16.29 -4.55
CA ALA A 36 15.62 15.65 -3.82
C ALA A 36 15.46 15.97 -2.34
N VAL A 37 15.87 15.04 -1.47
CA VAL A 37 15.82 15.22 -0.02
C VAL A 37 17.24 15.22 0.51
N VAL A 38 17.65 16.34 1.08
CA VAL A 38 18.95 16.47 1.73
C VAL A 38 18.77 16.12 3.21
N GLU A 39 19.59 15.22 3.72
CA GLU A 39 19.69 14.89 5.14
C GLU A 39 20.92 15.57 5.75
N LEU A 40 20.73 16.15 6.93
CA LEU A 40 21.73 16.95 7.62
C LEU A 40 22.06 16.35 8.99
N GLU A 41 23.31 15.92 9.17
CA GLU A 41 23.87 15.59 10.49
C GLU A 41 24.41 16.86 11.16
N GLY A 42 23.52 17.64 11.79
CA GLY A 42 23.85 18.92 12.45
C GLY A 42 23.51 20.16 11.62
N THR A 43 24.14 21.30 11.93
CA THR A 43 23.82 22.61 11.31
C THR A 43 24.90 23.16 10.38
N ALA A 44 26.03 22.47 10.23
CA ALA A 44 27.10 22.88 9.32
C ALA A 44 26.74 22.51 7.86
N GLY A 45 27.13 23.36 6.91
CA GLY A 45 26.89 23.12 5.47
C GLY A 45 25.49 23.49 4.96
N LEU A 46 24.67 24.16 5.78
CA LEU A 46 23.39 24.74 5.36
C LEU A 46 23.58 25.71 4.18
N SER A 47 22.70 25.59 3.21
CA SER A 47 22.59 26.49 2.06
C SER A 47 21.13 26.85 1.80
N ASP A 48 20.88 28.12 1.45
CA ASP A 48 19.55 28.58 1.02
C ASP A 48 19.23 28.17 -0.43
N SER A 49 20.20 27.57 -1.14
CA SER A 49 20.09 27.24 -2.55
C SER A 49 20.62 25.84 -2.85
N PHE A 50 20.11 25.25 -3.93
CA PHE A 50 20.64 24.04 -4.52
C PHE A 50 20.81 24.25 -6.02
N TYR A 51 21.64 23.40 -6.64
CA TYR A 51 22.00 23.51 -8.05
C TYR A 51 21.87 22.16 -8.75
N VAL A 52 21.41 22.17 -10.00
CA VAL A 52 21.42 21.00 -10.89
C VAL A 52 22.53 21.22 -11.92
N PHE A 53 23.35 20.21 -12.11
CA PHE A 53 24.40 20.18 -13.14
C PHE A 53 24.12 19.03 -14.09
N ALA A 54 24.40 19.23 -15.38
CA ALA A 54 24.58 18.07 -16.26
C ALA A 54 25.75 17.23 -15.74
N GLU A 55 25.63 15.91 -15.83
CA GLU A 55 26.64 14.97 -15.35
C GLU A 55 28.03 15.31 -15.94
N GLY A 56 29.05 15.36 -15.09
CA GLY A 56 30.43 15.72 -15.48
C GLY A 56 30.66 17.21 -15.83
N GLN A 57 29.63 18.05 -15.83
CA GLN A 57 29.74 19.48 -16.16
C GLN A 57 29.87 20.35 -14.90
N THR A 58 30.50 21.51 -15.06
CA THR A 58 30.66 22.54 -14.01
C THR A 58 29.70 23.71 -14.15
N SER A 59 29.05 23.88 -15.30
CA SER A 59 28.03 24.90 -15.51
C SER A 59 26.70 24.50 -14.87
N VAL A 60 26.14 25.40 -14.07
CA VAL A 60 24.81 25.22 -13.47
C VAL A 60 23.75 25.18 -14.57
N ALA A 61 23.02 24.06 -14.67
CA ALA A 61 21.89 23.90 -15.59
C ALA A 61 20.59 24.48 -15.00
N PHE A 62 20.44 24.42 -13.67
CA PHE A 62 19.32 24.99 -12.93
C PHE A 62 19.74 25.33 -11.49
N SER A 63 19.11 26.34 -10.89
CA SER A 63 19.27 26.67 -9.48
C SER A 63 17.90 26.88 -8.85
N GLY A 64 17.69 26.36 -7.66
CA GLY A 64 16.45 26.54 -6.91
C GLY A 64 16.71 26.96 -5.47
N LYS A 65 15.67 27.47 -4.82
CA LYS A 65 15.70 27.75 -3.37
C LYS A 65 15.50 26.45 -2.61
N ALA A 66 16.37 26.17 -1.65
CA ALA A 66 16.23 25.03 -0.77
C ALA A 66 15.11 25.25 0.26
N GLY A 67 14.43 24.17 0.65
CA GLY A 67 13.47 24.19 1.77
C GLY A 67 14.16 24.48 3.11
N GLU A 68 13.36 24.75 4.14
CA GLU A 68 13.91 24.91 5.49
C GLU A 68 14.21 23.54 6.13
N PRO A 69 15.30 23.42 6.92
CA PRO A 69 15.65 22.19 7.60
C PRO A 69 14.62 21.87 8.68
N LYS A 70 14.01 20.68 8.60
CA LYS A 70 13.01 20.21 9.56
C LYS A 70 13.18 18.72 9.83
N SER A 71 12.95 18.31 11.08
CA SER A 71 12.90 16.89 11.44
C SER A 71 11.51 16.31 11.17
N VAL A 72 11.46 15.02 10.88
CA VAL A 72 10.19 14.26 10.76
C VAL A 72 9.78 13.83 12.16
N ASN A 73 8.52 14.11 12.55
CA ASN A 73 8.02 13.74 13.85
C ASN A 73 8.05 12.21 14.02
N GLY A 74 8.62 11.72 15.12
CA GLY A 74 8.73 10.29 15.42
C GLY A 74 9.88 9.55 14.73
N TRP A 75 10.61 10.18 13.80
CA TRP A 75 11.80 9.55 13.20
C TRP A 75 13.05 9.85 14.02
N THR A 76 13.97 8.89 14.07
CA THR A 76 15.33 9.10 14.58
C THR A 76 16.20 9.62 13.44
N GLY A 77 17.07 10.60 13.69
CA GLY A 77 17.99 11.14 12.69
C GLY A 77 18.06 12.67 12.61
N GLY A 78 18.71 13.14 11.55
CA GLY A 78 18.96 14.56 11.28
C GLY A 78 17.75 15.36 10.78
N ALA A 79 17.97 16.64 10.51
CA ALA A 79 16.97 17.46 9.82
C ALA A 79 17.02 17.20 8.30
N TYR A 80 15.88 17.29 7.63
CA TYR A 80 15.78 17.15 6.18
C TYR A 80 15.47 18.49 5.52
N VAL A 81 15.96 18.66 4.29
CA VAL A 81 15.72 19.80 3.41
C VAL A 81 15.24 19.29 2.06
N VAL A 82 14.08 19.79 1.60
CA VAL A 82 13.54 19.42 0.28
C VAL A 82 14.05 20.40 -0.78
N CYS A 83 14.64 19.87 -1.84
CA CYS A 83 15.05 20.61 -3.03
C CYS A 83 14.09 20.27 -4.17
N ASN A 84 13.12 21.17 -4.45
CA ASN A 84 12.14 20.97 -5.52
C ASN A 84 12.64 21.58 -6.84
N PHE A 85 12.87 20.74 -7.84
CA PHE A 85 13.34 21.11 -9.18
C PHE A 85 12.34 20.71 -10.27
N SER A 86 11.05 20.66 -9.92
CA SER A 86 9.98 20.30 -10.87
C SER A 86 9.92 21.23 -12.08
N ASP A 87 10.27 22.52 -11.91
CA ASP A 87 10.34 23.53 -12.99
C ASP A 87 11.49 23.33 -13.98
N PHE A 88 12.45 22.44 -13.66
CA PHE A 88 13.55 22.10 -14.57
C PHE A 88 13.11 21.03 -15.56
N HIS A 89 13.17 21.34 -16.86
CA HIS A 89 12.72 20.44 -17.93
C HIS A 89 13.86 20.01 -18.88
N GLY A 90 15.13 20.18 -18.45
CA GLY A 90 16.28 19.69 -19.21
C GLY A 90 16.23 18.17 -19.36
N THR A 91 16.80 17.64 -20.45
CA THR A 91 16.90 16.19 -20.68
C THR A 91 18.35 15.76 -20.71
N GLY A 92 18.62 14.53 -20.28
CA GLY A 92 19.97 13.99 -20.09
C GLY A 92 20.22 13.47 -18.68
N ASN A 93 21.49 13.26 -18.33
CA ASN A 93 21.89 12.86 -17.00
C ASN A 93 22.30 14.09 -16.18
N PHE A 94 21.89 14.12 -14.91
CA PHE A 94 22.08 15.25 -14.02
C PHE A 94 22.49 14.80 -12.63
N VAL A 95 23.07 15.72 -11.87
CA VAL A 95 23.32 15.61 -10.43
C VAL A 95 22.79 16.85 -9.72
N ILE A 96 22.32 16.68 -8.48
CA ILE A 96 21.95 17.79 -7.60
C ILE A 96 23.10 18.10 -6.65
N SER A 97 23.33 19.37 -6.38
CA SER A 97 24.30 19.83 -5.41
C SER A 97 23.68 20.72 -4.34
N TYR A 98 24.06 20.46 -3.10
CA TYR A 98 23.69 21.22 -1.91
C TYR A 98 24.88 21.32 -0.97
N GLY A 99 25.19 22.51 -0.46
CA GLY A 99 26.31 22.71 0.48
C GLY A 99 27.70 22.31 -0.08
N GLY A 100 27.84 22.18 -1.40
CA GLY A 100 29.04 21.67 -2.07
C GLY A 100 29.07 20.15 -2.31
N THR A 101 28.21 19.40 -1.62
CA THR A 101 28.00 17.96 -1.87
C THR A 101 27.19 17.75 -3.14
N LYS A 102 27.40 16.64 -3.85
CA LYS A 102 26.62 16.24 -5.03
C LYS A 102 25.94 14.89 -4.79
N SER A 103 24.73 14.72 -5.32
CA SER A 103 24.02 13.45 -5.39
C SER A 103 24.69 12.49 -6.38
N VAL A 104 24.24 11.24 -6.38
CA VAL A 104 24.47 10.32 -7.49
C VAL A 104 23.79 10.84 -8.77
N PRO A 105 24.27 10.43 -9.97
CA PRO A 105 23.63 10.80 -11.23
C PRO A 105 22.25 10.17 -11.39
N PHE A 106 21.35 10.88 -12.06
CA PHE A 106 20.03 10.40 -12.45
C PHE A 106 19.64 10.96 -13.82
N LYS A 107 18.73 10.27 -14.52
CA LYS A 107 18.24 10.69 -15.83
C LYS A 107 16.99 11.57 -15.73
N ILE A 108 16.85 12.55 -16.61
CA ILE A 108 15.59 13.23 -16.88
C ILE A 108 15.23 13.05 -18.35
N ALA A 109 14.05 12.48 -18.62
CA ALA A 109 13.53 12.27 -19.96
C ALA A 109 12.00 12.19 -19.96
N LYS A 110 11.37 12.20 -21.15
CA LYS A 110 9.95 11.89 -21.30
C LYS A 110 9.76 10.37 -21.24
N ASN A 111 8.80 9.89 -20.45
CA ASN A 111 8.56 8.46 -20.23
C ASN A 111 9.84 7.76 -19.79
N ALA A 112 10.58 8.40 -18.87
CA ALA A 112 11.92 7.98 -18.49
C ALA A 112 11.89 6.58 -17.87
N LEU A 113 11.03 6.34 -16.87
CA LEU A 113 10.95 5.03 -16.21
C LEU A 113 10.43 3.94 -17.17
N LEU A 114 9.52 4.28 -18.09
CA LEU A 114 9.09 3.36 -19.13
C LEU A 114 10.27 2.87 -19.98
N GLY A 115 11.20 3.77 -20.32
CA GLY A 115 12.38 3.46 -21.13
C GLY A 115 13.53 2.82 -20.34
N GLU A 116 13.69 3.17 -19.07
CA GLU A 116 14.82 2.70 -18.26
C GLU A 116 14.54 1.36 -17.57
N THR A 117 13.35 1.13 -17.00
CA THR A 117 13.13 0.03 -16.04
C THR A 117 12.13 -1.03 -16.51
N LEU A 118 11.12 -0.65 -17.32
CA LEU A 118 9.98 -1.54 -17.61
C LEU A 118 10.39 -2.89 -18.20
N LYS A 119 11.39 -2.92 -19.09
CA LYS A 119 11.86 -4.15 -19.72
C LYS A 119 12.37 -5.15 -18.68
N ASP A 120 13.25 -4.70 -17.78
CA ASP A 120 13.85 -5.58 -16.76
C ASP A 120 12.83 -5.92 -15.67
N ALA A 121 11.95 -4.99 -15.30
CA ALA A 121 10.86 -5.25 -14.37
C ALA A 121 9.88 -6.33 -14.86
N VAL A 122 9.69 -6.47 -16.18
CA VAL A 122 8.92 -7.57 -16.78
C VAL A 122 9.75 -8.84 -16.94
N ALA A 123 11.03 -8.71 -17.32
CA ALA A 123 11.94 -9.86 -17.41
C ALA A 123 12.15 -10.57 -16.06
N PHE A 124 11.96 -9.86 -14.94
CA PHE A 124 11.86 -10.44 -13.61
C PHE A 124 10.89 -11.63 -13.55
N PHE A 125 9.68 -11.48 -14.09
CA PHE A 125 8.70 -12.57 -14.11
C PHE A 125 9.21 -13.77 -14.90
N THR A 126 9.82 -13.55 -16.06
CA THR A 126 10.43 -14.65 -16.82
C THR A 126 11.49 -15.39 -15.99
N GLY A 127 12.30 -14.67 -15.21
CA GLY A 127 13.28 -15.26 -14.31
C GLY A 127 12.68 -15.96 -13.09
N MET A 128 11.49 -15.54 -12.64
CA MET A 128 10.73 -16.17 -11.56
C MET A 128 9.87 -17.35 -12.01
N ARG A 129 9.82 -17.70 -13.31
CA ARG A 129 8.98 -18.81 -13.80
C ARG A 129 9.34 -20.08 -13.05
N ASN A 130 8.31 -20.70 -12.46
CA ASN A 130 8.50 -21.94 -11.73
C ASN A 130 8.58 -23.10 -12.73
N ASN A 131 9.73 -23.78 -12.75
CA ASN A 131 10.01 -24.91 -13.64
C ASN A 131 10.13 -26.25 -12.88
N GLU A 132 9.65 -26.31 -11.64
CA GLU A 132 9.54 -27.56 -10.89
C GLU A 132 8.53 -28.49 -11.60
N ASP A 133 8.72 -29.81 -11.49
CA ASP A 133 7.75 -30.78 -12.03
C ASP A 133 6.53 -30.86 -11.10
N ASP A 134 5.58 -29.95 -11.33
CA ASP A 134 4.31 -29.89 -10.62
C ASP A 134 3.20 -30.59 -11.42
N SER A 135 3.53 -31.65 -12.18
CA SER A 135 2.56 -32.41 -12.99
C SER A 135 1.62 -33.31 -12.19
N SER A 136 1.99 -33.66 -10.95
CA SER A 136 1.21 -34.53 -10.07
C SER A 136 1.39 -34.14 -8.60
N ILE A 137 0.84 -32.98 -8.23
CA ILE A 137 0.89 -32.46 -6.86
C ILE A 137 -0.30 -32.96 -6.04
N PRO A 138 -0.10 -33.59 -4.87
CA PRO A 138 -1.19 -34.07 -4.04
C PRO A 138 -1.93 -32.93 -3.33
N LEU A 139 -3.25 -33.11 -3.14
CA LEU A 139 -4.04 -32.31 -2.22
C LEU A 139 -3.68 -32.67 -0.78
N TYR A 140 -3.44 -31.67 0.06
CA TYR A 140 -3.05 -31.91 1.45
C TYR A 140 -4.09 -32.72 2.22
N GLY A 141 -3.62 -33.79 2.88
CA GLY A 141 -4.46 -34.72 3.63
C GLY A 141 -5.43 -35.55 2.78
N GLY A 142 -5.15 -35.69 1.48
CA GLY A 142 -5.82 -36.56 0.52
C GLY A 142 -4.82 -37.39 -0.32
N THR A 143 -5.33 -38.15 -1.29
CA THR A 143 -4.51 -38.94 -2.24
C THR A 143 -4.64 -38.46 -3.69
N ASP A 144 -5.62 -37.60 -3.95
CA ASP A 144 -5.83 -37.01 -5.28
C ASP A 144 -4.67 -36.08 -5.63
N THR A 145 -4.22 -36.15 -6.87
CA THR A 145 -3.16 -35.28 -7.39
C THR A 145 -3.68 -34.43 -8.54
N LYS A 146 -3.05 -33.28 -8.76
CA LYS A 146 -3.41 -32.32 -9.81
C LYS A 146 -2.17 -31.86 -10.57
N ASN A 147 -2.34 -31.64 -11.86
CA ASN A 147 -1.33 -30.99 -12.68
C ASN A 147 -1.46 -29.48 -12.52
N VAL A 148 -0.50 -28.89 -11.82
CA VAL A 148 -0.45 -27.46 -11.54
C VAL A 148 0.85 -26.85 -12.06
N ASN A 149 1.41 -27.39 -13.15
CA ASN A 149 2.62 -26.86 -13.80
C ASN A 149 2.52 -25.39 -14.20
N GLY A 150 3.68 -24.73 -14.28
CA GLY A 150 3.80 -23.32 -14.66
C GLY A 150 3.56 -22.36 -13.49
N GLY A 151 3.25 -21.11 -13.81
CA GLY A 151 3.19 -20.02 -12.85
C GLY A 151 4.59 -19.51 -12.50
N TRP A 152 4.70 -18.81 -11.38
CA TRP A 152 5.95 -18.23 -10.91
C TRP A 152 6.20 -18.64 -9.47
N SER A 153 7.47 -18.81 -9.12
CA SER A 153 7.89 -18.84 -7.72
C SER A 153 7.49 -17.50 -7.09
N ASP A 154 7.00 -17.55 -5.87
CA ASP A 154 6.40 -16.39 -5.24
C ASP A 154 7.43 -15.34 -4.81
N ALA A 155 8.55 -15.83 -4.29
CA ALA A 155 9.61 -15.00 -3.76
C ALA A 155 10.98 -15.62 -4.04
N THR A 156 12.05 -14.82 -3.95
CA THR A 156 13.41 -15.35 -4.09
C THR A 156 13.74 -16.42 -3.05
N GLY A 157 13.12 -16.38 -1.87
CA GLY A 157 13.23 -17.43 -0.86
C GLY A 157 12.09 -18.44 -0.85
N ASP A 158 11.11 -18.33 -1.75
CA ASP A 158 9.95 -19.21 -1.81
C ASP A 158 9.59 -19.64 -3.24
N ARG A 159 9.86 -20.92 -3.55
CA ARG A 159 9.42 -21.57 -4.79
C ARG A 159 7.97 -22.01 -4.75
N GLY A 160 7.24 -21.78 -3.67
CA GLY A 160 5.78 -21.92 -3.61
C GLY A 160 5.09 -21.04 -4.65
N LYS A 161 3.82 -21.35 -4.92
CA LYS A 161 3.00 -20.65 -5.93
C LYS A 161 1.65 -20.31 -5.35
N TYR A 162 1.26 -19.06 -5.46
CA TYR A 162 0.17 -18.50 -4.66
C TYR A 162 -0.81 -17.72 -5.52
N LEU A 163 -2.11 -17.97 -5.32
CA LEU A 163 -3.11 -16.97 -5.66
C LEU A 163 -3.22 -15.93 -4.54
N SER A 164 -3.13 -16.39 -3.30
CA SER A 164 -3.02 -15.58 -2.07
C SER A 164 -2.46 -16.43 -0.92
N HIS A 165 -2.28 -15.81 0.25
CA HIS A 165 -2.05 -16.44 1.57
C HIS A 165 -2.56 -15.50 2.68
N LEU A 166 -2.27 -15.78 3.96
CA LEU A 166 -2.75 -15.03 5.12
C LEU A 166 -4.29 -14.99 5.25
N SER A 167 -4.99 -15.93 4.63
CA SER A 167 -6.47 -16.03 4.63
C SER A 167 -7.05 -16.07 6.05
N PHE A 168 -6.36 -16.77 6.95
CA PHE A 168 -6.72 -16.88 8.37
C PHE A 168 -6.80 -15.52 9.10
N ALA A 169 -6.10 -14.50 8.61
CA ALA A 169 -6.13 -13.14 9.15
C ALA A 169 -7.25 -12.28 8.53
N ASN A 170 -7.98 -12.81 7.54
CA ASN A 170 -9.13 -12.26 6.82
C ASN A 170 -8.88 -10.97 6.01
N TYR A 171 -8.17 -10.01 6.57
CA TYR A 171 -8.01 -8.65 6.04
C TYR A 171 -6.62 -8.39 5.43
N PHE A 172 -5.82 -9.44 5.25
CA PHE A 172 -4.42 -9.34 4.81
C PHE A 172 -4.11 -10.08 3.50
N SER A 173 -5.09 -10.79 2.92
CA SER A 173 -4.90 -11.61 1.73
C SER A 173 -4.38 -10.79 0.53
N PRO A 174 -3.08 -10.92 0.16
CA PRO A 174 -2.55 -10.22 -0.99
C PRO A 174 -2.93 -10.92 -2.29
N GLN A 175 -3.09 -10.16 -3.37
CA GLN A 175 -3.38 -10.71 -4.69
C GLN A 175 -2.06 -10.98 -5.42
N GLN A 176 -1.70 -12.26 -5.60
CA GLN A 176 -0.35 -12.67 -6.04
C GLN A 176 -0.29 -12.98 -7.54
N ILE A 177 -0.07 -14.25 -7.96
CA ILE A 177 -0.01 -14.65 -9.37
C ILE A 177 -1.19 -14.10 -10.22
N PRO A 178 -2.45 -14.10 -9.74
CA PRO A 178 -3.56 -13.57 -10.51
C PRO A 178 -3.39 -12.09 -10.85
N PHE A 179 -2.86 -11.32 -9.92
CA PHE A 179 -2.64 -9.89 -10.10
C PHE A 179 -1.44 -9.61 -11.03
N VAL A 180 -0.42 -10.48 -11.04
CA VAL A 180 0.63 -10.43 -12.07
C VAL A 180 0.00 -10.50 -13.46
N VAL A 181 -0.87 -11.47 -13.71
CA VAL A 181 -1.52 -11.62 -15.02
C VAL A 181 -2.38 -10.41 -15.37
N TRP A 182 -3.23 -9.97 -14.44
CA TRP A 182 -4.12 -8.82 -14.67
C TRP A 182 -3.34 -7.52 -14.92
N SER A 183 -2.27 -7.27 -14.15
CA SER A 183 -1.47 -6.05 -14.24
C SER A 183 -0.61 -5.99 -15.51
N LEU A 184 -0.07 -7.12 -15.98
CA LEU A 184 0.64 -7.22 -17.27
C LEU A 184 -0.29 -6.90 -18.43
N LEU A 185 -1.49 -7.48 -18.44
CA LEU A 185 -2.51 -7.22 -19.45
C LEU A 185 -2.94 -5.75 -19.44
N LYS A 186 -3.26 -5.20 -18.26
CA LYS A 186 -3.64 -3.79 -18.12
C LYS A 186 -2.52 -2.86 -18.58
N THR A 187 -1.27 -3.14 -18.21
CA THR A 187 -0.11 -2.35 -18.65
C THR A 187 0.08 -2.41 -20.16
N SER A 188 -0.20 -3.55 -20.80
CA SER A 188 -0.13 -3.67 -22.26
C SER A 188 -1.16 -2.78 -22.97
N GLU A 189 -2.34 -2.55 -22.38
CA GLU A 189 -3.34 -1.59 -22.88
C GLU A 189 -2.89 -0.13 -22.71
N LEU A 190 -2.20 0.18 -21.61
CA LEU A 190 -1.76 1.54 -21.26
C LEU A 190 -0.50 1.98 -22.02
N THR A 191 0.35 1.03 -22.41
CA THR A 191 1.61 1.28 -23.10
C THR A 191 1.34 1.85 -24.49
N LEU A 192 2.03 2.95 -24.85
CA LEU A 192 1.91 3.61 -26.15
C LEU A 192 2.10 2.63 -27.32
N SER A 193 1.31 2.78 -28.38
CA SER A 193 1.37 1.92 -29.58
C SER A 193 2.75 1.87 -30.25
N THR A 194 3.60 2.87 -30.00
CA THR A 194 5.00 2.90 -30.47
C THR A 194 5.91 1.89 -29.77
N ALA A 195 5.47 1.21 -28.72
CA ALA A 195 6.22 0.18 -27.99
C ALA A 195 5.63 -1.23 -28.18
N SER A 196 5.34 -1.60 -29.44
CA SER A 196 4.70 -2.87 -29.81
C SER A 196 5.44 -4.12 -29.32
N GLN A 197 6.78 -4.10 -29.29
CA GLN A 197 7.59 -5.20 -28.74
C GLN A 197 7.31 -5.40 -27.24
N MET A 198 7.21 -4.32 -26.48
CA MET A 198 6.91 -4.38 -25.05
C MET A 198 5.47 -4.86 -24.80
N GLN A 199 4.51 -4.40 -25.60
CA GLN A 199 3.12 -4.91 -25.54
C GLN A 199 3.06 -6.42 -25.79
N THR A 200 3.86 -6.92 -26.73
CA THR A 200 3.94 -8.36 -27.03
C THR A 200 4.54 -9.11 -25.84
N ALA A 201 5.68 -8.66 -25.30
CA ALA A 201 6.31 -9.29 -24.14
C ALA A 201 5.39 -9.32 -22.89
N LEU A 202 4.64 -8.25 -22.64
CA LEU A 202 3.65 -8.20 -21.55
C LEU A 202 2.54 -9.25 -21.75
N LYS A 203 2.01 -9.37 -22.97
CA LYS A 203 0.94 -10.34 -23.29
C LYS A 203 1.44 -11.79 -23.26
N ASP A 204 2.66 -12.03 -23.73
CA ASP A 204 3.27 -13.37 -23.72
C ASP A 204 3.52 -13.84 -22.27
N GLU A 205 4.03 -12.98 -21.41
CA GLU A 205 4.23 -13.30 -19.99
C GLU A 205 2.88 -13.41 -19.25
N ALA A 206 1.87 -12.61 -19.61
CA ALA A 206 0.53 -12.77 -19.07
C ALA A 206 -0.12 -14.10 -19.49
N ALA A 207 0.07 -14.54 -20.74
CA ALA A 207 -0.42 -15.83 -21.22
C ALA A 207 0.15 -17.01 -20.43
N TRP A 208 1.44 -16.95 -20.07
CA TRP A 208 2.08 -17.95 -19.20
C TRP A 208 1.36 -18.08 -17.85
N GLY A 209 1.03 -16.96 -17.21
CA GLY A 209 0.28 -16.98 -15.96
C GLY A 209 -1.18 -17.38 -16.13
N ALA A 210 -1.85 -16.94 -17.21
CA ALA A 210 -3.23 -17.32 -17.51
C ALA A 210 -3.38 -18.84 -17.70
N ASP A 211 -2.40 -19.48 -18.34
CA ASP A 211 -2.31 -20.94 -18.43
C ASP A 211 -2.24 -21.60 -17.05
N TYR A 212 -1.46 -21.04 -16.12
CA TYR A 212 -1.40 -21.55 -14.74
C TYR A 212 -2.75 -21.38 -14.02
N LEU A 213 -3.37 -20.20 -14.11
CA LEU A 213 -4.70 -19.95 -13.52
C LEU A 213 -5.74 -20.95 -14.03
N TYR A 214 -5.70 -21.30 -15.33
CA TYR A 214 -6.56 -22.33 -15.90
C TYR A 214 -6.30 -23.71 -15.28
N ARG A 215 -5.03 -24.10 -15.10
CA ARG A 215 -4.65 -25.41 -14.53
C ARG A 215 -5.04 -25.57 -13.05
N VAL A 216 -5.00 -24.48 -12.27
CA VAL A 216 -5.36 -24.51 -10.84
C VAL A 216 -6.84 -24.30 -10.57
N LEU A 217 -7.68 -24.21 -11.61
CA LEU A 217 -9.13 -24.24 -11.49
C LEU A 217 -9.62 -25.70 -11.40
N ASP A 218 -10.15 -26.09 -10.26
CA ASP A 218 -10.78 -27.40 -10.08
C ASP A 218 -12.05 -27.53 -10.93
N GLU A 219 -12.41 -28.76 -11.27
CA GLU A 219 -13.62 -29.08 -12.04
C GLU A 219 -14.90 -28.60 -11.36
N ALA A 220 -14.93 -28.57 -10.03
CA ALA A 220 -16.03 -28.02 -9.25
C ALA A 220 -16.21 -26.50 -9.45
N GLY A 221 -15.14 -25.78 -9.83
CA GLY A 221 -15.18 -24.35 -10.14
C GLY A 221 -14.49 -23.43 -9.13
N PHE A 222 -13.81 -23.93 -8.10
CA PHE A 222 -12.93 -23.11 -7.25
C PHE A 222 -11.47 -23.19 -7.73
N PHE A 223 -10.66 -22.19 -7.40
CA PHE A 223 -9.21 -22.26 -7.60
C PHE A 223 -8.51 -22.80 -6.36
N TYR A 224 -7.40 -23.52 -6.54
CA TYR A 224 -6.51 -23.95 -5.45
C TYR A 224 -5.62 -22.80 -4.97
N ILE A 225 -5.76 -22.34 -3.74
CA ILE A 225 -5.09 -21.12 -3.24
C ILE A 225 -3.54 -21.17 -3.31
N THR A 226 -2.92 -22.30 -2.98
CA THR A 226 -1.45 -22.39 -2.88
C THR A 226 -0.92 -23.77 -3.26
N VAL A 227 0.27 -23.81 -3.88
CA VAL A 227 1.18 -24.96 -3.92
C VAL A 227 2.35 -24.66 -2.99
N PHE A 228 2.50 -25.44 -1.92
CA PHE A 228 3.39 -25.11 -0.80
C PHE A 228 4.21 -26.30 -0.30
N ASP A 229 5.48 -26.05 0.03
CA ASP A 229 6.46 -26.99 0.60
C ASP A 229 7.12 -26.43 1.86
N ARG A 230 6.46 -25.49 2.55
CA ARG A 230 6.98 -24.87 3.77
C ARG A 230 8.35 -24.25 3.54
N TRP A 231 8.45 -23.38 2.53
CA TRP A 231 9.70 -22.70 2.14
C TRP A 231 10.85 -23.70 1.89
N GLY A 232 10.50 -24.83 1.26
CA GLY A 232 11.40 -25.93 0.95
C GLY A 232 11.76 -26.84 2.13
N TRP A 233 11.19 -26.66 3.32
CA TRP A 233 11.47 -27.53 4.48
C TRP A 233 10.78 -28.89 4.39
N ASP A 234 9.68 -28.99 3.64
CA ASP A 234 9.04 -30.27 3.37
C ASP A 234 9.67 -30.95 2.16
N GLU A 235 9.74 -32.29 2.18
CA GLU A 235 10.23 -33.08 1.02
C GLU A 235 9.26 -33.03 -0.17
N LYS A 236 7.99 -32.68 0.08
CA LYS A 236 6.91 -32.70 -0.91
C LYS A 236 6.17 -31.37 -0.94
N ARG A 237 5.92 -30.91 -2.17
CA ARG A 237 4.98 -29.83 -2.49
C ARG A 237 3.57 -30.39 -2.46
N GLU A 238 2.65 -29.62 -1.88
CA GLU A 238 1.24 -30.00 -1.75
C GLU A 238 0.35 -28.82 -2.07
N ILE A 239 -0.85 -29.09 -2.58
CA ILE A 239 -1.90 -28.08 -2.68
C ILE A 239 -2.57 -27.96 -1.31
N CYS A 240 -2.51 -26.79 -0.71
CA CYS A 240 -3.05 -26.52 0.61
C CYS A 240 -3.36 -25.03 0.80
N ALA A 241 -4.09 -24.70 1.86
CA ALA A 241 -3.91 -23.41 2.54
C ALA A 241 -2.91 -23.63 3.70
N TRP A 242 -2.51 -22.56 4.36
CA TRP A 242 -1.71 -22.66 5.59
C TRP A 242 -1.96 -21.48 6.52
N TYR A 243 -1.68 -21.69 7.79
CA TYR A 243 -1.75 -20.67 8.83
C TYR A 243 -0.49 -20.67 9.70
N TYR A 244 -0.26 -19.56 10.37
CA TYR A 244 0.87 -19.40 11.30
C TYR A 244 0.61 -20.18 12.59
N ASP A 245 1.52 -21.09 12.94
CA ASP A 245 1.55 -21.81 14.21
C ASP A 245 2.70 -21.28 15.09
N PRO A 246 2.42 -20.47 16.13
CA PRO A 246 3.47 -19.90 16.98
C PRO A 246 4.15 -20.94 17.89
N TYR A 247 3.65 -22.16 17.96
CA TYR A 247 4.17 -23.22 18.83
C TYR A 247 5.19 -24.13 18.11
N GLU A 248 5.27 -24.06 16.79
CA GLU A 248 6.34 -24.70 16.03
C GLU A 248 7.67 -23.94 16.23
N PRO A 249 8.84 -24.62 16.17
CA PRO A 249 10.13 -23.96 16.32
C PRO A 249 10.27 -22.79 15.33
N GLN A 250 10.58 -21.59 15.85
CA GLN A 250 10.80 -20.39 15.03
C GLN A 250 12.09 -20.47 14.19
N ASP A 251 12.98 -21.42 14.52
CA ASP A 251 14.17 -21.72 13.73
C ASP A 251 13.77 -22.02 12.27
N TYR A 252 14.14 -21.08 11.39
CA TYR A 252 13.91 -21.15 9.94
C TYR A 252 12.46 -21.08 9.47
N LEU A 253 11.57 -20.39 10.20
CA LEU A 253 10.18 -20.15 9.77
C LEU A 253 9.39 -21.45 9.54
N LYS A 254 9.57 -22.52 10.34
CA LYS A 254 8.80 -23.79 10.16
C LYS A 254 7.34 -23.73 10.64
N ASN A 255 6.82 -22.53 10.85
CA ASN A 255 5.53 -22.20 11.45
C ASN A 255 4.34 -22.26 10.47
N GLY A 256 4.57 -22.55 9.18
CA GLY A 256 3.51 -22.67 8.18
C GLY A 256 2.78 -24.00 8.26
N LYS A 257 1.70 -24.06 9.04
CA LYS A 257 0.90 -25.28 9.21
C LYS A 257 -0.14 -25.42 8.10
N LYS A 258 0.01 -26.48 7.29
CA LYS A 258 -0.87 -26.78 6.16
C LYS A 258 -2.29 -27.14 6.61
N SER A 259 -3.29 -26.73 5.83
CA SER A 259 -4.72 -27.06 6.03
C SER A 259 -5.39 -27.51 4.73
N LYS A 260 -6.61 -28.04 4.87
CA LYS A 260 -7.46 -28.51 3.75
C LYS A 260 -8.31 -27.40 3.13
N ASP A 261 -8.18 -26.17 3.61
CA ASP A 261 -8.99 -25.02 3.18
C ASP A 261 -8.44 -24.39 1.90
N TYR A 262 -8.05 -25.24 0.94
CA TYR A 262 -7.35 -24.82 -0.27
C TYR A 262 -8.26 -24.21 -1.35
N GLN A 263 -9.55 -24.04 -1.10
CA GLN A 263 -10.47 -23.37 -2.01
C GLN A 263 -10.36 -21.86 -1.85
N ALA A 264 -9.91 -21.15 -2.87
CA ALA A 264 -9.76 -19.70 -2.80
C ALA A 264 -11.10 -18.95 -2.88
N ALA A 265 -11.42 -18.16 -1.86
CA ALA A 265 -12.45 -17.12 -1.88
C ALA A 265 -12.13 -15.99 -2.90
N PHE A 266 -13.07 -15.06 -3.10
CA PHE A 266 -12.88 -13.86 -3.90
C PHE A 266 -11.66 -13.06 -3.42
N ARG A 267 -11.53 -12.86 -2.10
CA ARG A 267 -10.38 -12.20 -1.46
C ARG A 267 -9.07 -12.98 -1.51
N GLU A 268 -9.11 -14.29 -1.72
CA GLU A 268 -7.94 -15.18 -1.68
C GLU A 268 -7.36 -15.41 -3.09
N GLY A 269 -7.42 -14.38 -3.94
CA GLY A 269 -6.97 -14.45 -5.33
C GLY A 269 -7.96 -15.11 -6.29
N GLY A 270 -9.07 -15.68 -5.81
CA GLY A 270 -10.11 -16.25 -6.67
C GLY A 270 -10.78 -15.20 -7.56
N GLY A 271 -11.07 -14.01 -7.02
CA GLY A 271 -11.70 -12.93 -7.79
C GLY A 271 -10.76 -12.34 -8.85
N ILE A 272 -9.50 -12.10 -8.50
CA ILE A 272 -8.52 -11.60 -9.47
C ILE A 272 -8.18 -12.67 -10.52
N SER A 273 -8.24 -13.96 -10.18
CA SER A 273 -8.06 -15.05 -11.15
C SER A 273 -9.14 -15.01 -12.23
N ILE A 274 -10.40 -14.80 -11.83
CA ILE A 274 -11.52 -14.61 -12.75
C ILE A 274 -11.31 -13.37 -13.62
N ALA A 275 -10.94 -12.24 -12.99
CA ALA A 275 -10.69 -10.99 -13.70
C ALA A 275 -9.57 -11.14 -14.74
N ALA A 276 -8.45 -11.76 -14.37
CA ALA A 276 -7.31 -12.00 -15.23
C ALA A 276 -7.67 -12.88 -16.45
N LEU A 277 -8.35 -14.00 -16.23
CA LEU A 277 -8.78 -14.91 -17.30
C LEU A 277 -9.80 -14.25 -18.24
N ALA A 278 -10.78 -13.52 -17.69
CA ALA A 278 -11.77 -12.80 -18.49
C ALA A 278 -11.13 -11.67 -19.32
N ARG A 279 -10.15 -10.94 -18.74
CA ARG A 279 -9.40 -9.91 -19.47
C ARG A 279 -8.54 -10.52 -20.57
N ALA A 280 -7.82 -11.61 -20.30
CA ALA A 280 -7.02 -12.31 -21.30
C ALA A 280 -7.91 -12.72 -22.49
N ALA A 281 -9.10 -13.23 -22.21
CA ALA A 281 -10.08 -13.59 -23.24
C ALA A 281 -10.56 -12.36 -24.04
N HIS A 282 -10.96 -11.28 -23.38
CA HIS A 282 -11.40 -10.04 -24.03
C HIS A 282 -10.32 -9.46 -24.97
N MET A 283 -9.05 -9.59 -24.58
CA MET A 283 -7.90 -9.10 -25.34
C MET A 283 -7.39 -10.09 -26.39
N ASN A 284 -8.05 -11.25 -26.56
CA ASN A 284 -7.62 -12.36 -27.43
C ASN A 284 -6.20 -12.87 -27.14
N VAL A 285 -5.78 -12.86 -25.87
CA VAL A 285 -4.51 -13.45 -25.43
C VAL A 285 -4.70 -14.94 -25.20
N SER A 286 -3.81 -15.75 -25.77
CA SER A 286 -3.80 -17.21 -25.62
C SER A 286 -2.37 -17.68 -25.34
N GLY A 287 -2.24 -18.68 -24.46
CA GLY A 287 -1.00 -19.41 -24.21
C GLY A 287 -1.08 -20.82 -24.81
N ALA A 288 -0.72 -21.83 -24.03
CA ALA A 288 -1.03 -23.22 -24.32
C ALA A 288 -2.54 -23.51 -24.25
N VAL A 289 -3.28 -22.68 -23.50
CA VAL A 289 -4.73 -22.70 -23.40
C VAL A 289 -5.31 -21.54 -24.24
N SER A 290 -6.45 -21.78 -24.88
CA SER A 290 -7.07 -20.77 -25.75
C SER A 290 -7.78 -19.66 -24.95
N SER A 291 -7.88 -18.47 -25.54
CA SER A 291 -8.67 -17.35 -24.99
C SER A 291 -10.13 -17.73 -24.70
N ALA A 292 -10.73 -18.61 -25.52
CA ALA A 292 -12.08 -19.10 -25.31
C ALA A 292 -12.21 -20.02 -24.08
N ASP A 293 -11.19 -20.83 -23.83
CA ASP A 293 -11.12 -21.69 -22.65
C ASP A 293 -10.90 -20.86 -21.38
N TYR A 294 -10.08 -19.81 -21.44
CA TYR A 294 -9.96 -18.85 -20.34
C TYR A 294 -11.31 -18.20 -19.98
N LEU A 295 -12.08 -17.77 -20.99
CA LEU A 295 -13.41 -17.20 -20.74
C LEU A 295 -14.36 -18.22 -20.10
N SER A 296 -14.33 -19.47 -20.58
CA SER A 296 -15.15 -20.55 -20.03
C SER A 296 -14.79 -20.86 -18.58
N ALA A 297 -13.49 -20.90 -18.27
CA ALA A 297 -12.97 -21.05 -16.92
C ALA A 297 -13.40 -19.90 -16.00
N ALA A 298 -13.26 -18.65 -16.45
CA ALA A 298 -13.66 -17.46 -15.69
C ALA A 298 -15.16 -17.47 -15.35
N LYS A 299 -16.02 -17.80 -16.33
CA LYS A 299 -17.47 -17.92 -16.12
C LYS A 299 -17.83 -19.01 -15.11
N ARG A 300 -17.22 -20.19 -15.24
CA ARG A 300 -17.43 -21.31 -14.31
C ARG A 300 -17.04 -20.93 -12.89
N ALA A 301 -15.86 -20.34 -12.74
CA ALA A 301 -15.36 -19.97 -11.43
C ALA A 301 -16.19 -18.87 -10.76
N TYR A 302 -16.63 -17.88 -11.53
CA TYR A 302 -17.49 -16.82 -11.01
C TYR A 302 -18.85 -17.34 -10.55
N ALA A 303 -19.49 -18.21 -11.35
CA ALA A 303 -20.74 -18.85 -10.97
C ALA A 303 -20.59 -19.67 -9.67
N HIS A 304 -19.46 -20.35 -9.51
CA HIS A 304 -19.16 -21.13 -8.32
C HIS A 304 -18.96 -20.26 -7.07
N LEU A 305 -18.12 -19.22 -7.16
CA LEU A 305 -17.84 -18.34 -6.01
C LEU A 305 -19.06 -17.52 -5.61
N LYS A 306 -19.95 -17.11 -6.54
CA LYS A 306 -21.22 -16.47 -6.16
C LYS A 306 -22.06 -17.27 -5.16
N ILE A 307 -21.93 -18.60 -5.17
CA ILE A 307 -22.66 -19.50 -4.28
C ILE A 307 -21.81 -19.85 -3.05
N ASN A 308 -20.52 -20.11 -3.24
CA ASN A 308 -19.69 -20.76 -2.23
C ASN A 308 -18.71 -19.82 -1.50
N ASN A 309 -18.61 -18.53 -1.89
CA ASN A 309 -17.53 -17.65 -1.41
C ASN A 309 -17.39 -17.63 0.11
N LYS A 310 -18.51 -17.42 0.82
CA LYS A 310 -18.52 -17.36 2.29
C LYS A 310 -18.10 -18.68 2.93
N ASN A 311 -18.28 -19.81 2.27
CA ASN A 311 -17.81 -21.09 2.82
C ASN A 311 -16.29 -21.19 2.82
N TYR A 312 -15.62 -20.46 1.92
CA TYR A 312 -14.16 -20.46 1.76
C TYR A 312 -13.48 -19.41 2.62
N CYS A 313 -14.14 -18.26 2.85
CA CYS A 313 -13.74 -17.28 3.83
C CYS A 313 -13.50 -17.92 5.22
N ASP A 314 -12.33 -17.77 5.83
CA ASP A 314 -12.03 -18.32 7.17
C ASP A 314 -13.07 -17.89 8.22
N ASP A 315 -13.39 -16.59 8.28
CA ASP A 315 -14.42 -15.98 9.15
C ASP A 315 -15.86 -16.09 8.63
N LYS A 316 -16.06 -16.80 7.51
CA LYS A 316 -17.36 -16.96 6.84
C LYS A 316 -18.04 -15.66 6.42
N THR A 317 -17.31 -14.55 6.38
CA THR A 317 -17.83 -13.21 6.12
C THR A 317 -17.07 -12.56 4.96
N GLU A 318 -17.76 -11.83 4.10
CA GLU A 318 -17.09 -11.04 3.06
C GLU A 318 -16.64 -9.69 3.60
N ASN A 319 -15.45 -9.25 3.20
CA ASN A 319 -14.90 -7.95 3.57
C ASN A 319 -14.56 -7.11 2.33
N ILE A 320 -13.88 -5.98 2.50
CA ILE A 320 -13.52 -5.10 1.39
C ILE A 320 -12.72 -5.80 0.28
N ILE A 321 -11.90 -6.80 0.62
CA ILE A 321 -11.06 -7.51 -0.34
C ILE A 321 -11.92 -8.35 -1.27
N ASP A 322 -12.93 -9.03 -0.73
CA ASP A 322 -13.94 -9.72 -1.54
C ASP A 322 -14.63 -8.73 -2.49
N ASP A 323 -14.98 -7.54 -2.01
CA ASP A 323 -15.71 -6.54 -2.80
C ASP A 323 -14.91 -6.03 -3.99
N TYR A 324 -13.66 -5.59 -3.82
CA TYR A 324 -12.88 -5.10 -4.96
C TYR A 324 -12.44 -6.22 -5.91
N CYS A 325 -12.16 -7.43 -5.39
CA CYS A 325 -11.80 -8.59 -6.22
C CYS A 325 -13.00 -9.07 -7.05
N ALA A 326 -14.18 -9.18 -6.44
CA ALA A 326 -15.41 -9.57 -7.13
C ALA A 326 -15.91 -8.47 -8.09
N LEU A 327 -15.68 -7.19 -7.77
CA LEU A 327 -15.96 -6.08 -8.68
C LEU A 327 -15.13 -6.21 -9.96
N LEU A 328 -13.81 -6.38 -9.84
CA LEU A 328 -12.94 -6.57 -11.00
C LEU A 328 -13.34 -7.81 -11.81
N ALA A 329 -13.64 -8.93 -11.14
CA ALA A 329 -14.12 -10.15 -11.80
C ALA A 329 -15.37 -9.88 -12.67
N ALA A 330 -16.37 -9.21 -12.09
CA ALA A 330 -17.62 -8.89 -12.78
C ALA A 330 -17.40 -7.90 -13.93
N VAL A 331 -16.54 -6.89 -13.74
CA VAL A 331 -16.21 -5.90 -14.78
C VAL A 331 -15.56 -6.57 -15.99
N GLU A 332 -14.55 -7.42 -15.79
CA GLU A 332 -13.87 -8.09 -16.91
C GLU A 332 -14.77 -9.11 -17.59
N LEU A 333 -15.60 -9.84 -16.84
CA LEU A 333 -16.60 -10.73 -17.42
C LEU A 333 -17.61 -9.97 -18.27
N TYR A 334 -18.07 -8.80 -17.83
CA TYR A 334 -18.94 -7.95 -18.64
C TYR A 334 -18.23 -7.52 -19.93
N ARG A 335 -16.98 -7.04 -19.87
CA ARG A 335 -16.21 -6.66 -21.06
C ARG A 335 -16.02 -7.82 -22.04
N ALA A 336 -15.78 -9.02 -21.53
CA ALA A 336 -15.56 -10.21 -22.35
C ALA A 336 -16.83 -10.77 -22.99
N THR A 337 -18.02 -10.42 -22.48
CA THR A 337 -19.28 -11.11 -22.84
C THR A 337 -20.41 -10.20 -23.28
N ASN A 338 -20.40 -8.93 -22.85
CA ASN A 338 -21.54 -8.01 -22.87
C ASN A 338 -22.80 -8.55 -22.16
N ASP A 339 -22.66 -9.54 -21.27
CA ASP A 339 -23.79 -10.09 -20.51
C ASP A 339 -24.14 -9.16 -19.34
N VAL A 340 -25.34 -8.57 -19.42
CA VAL A 340 -25.85 -7.59 -18.46
C VAL A 340 -25.95 -8.13 -17.04
N ALA A 341 -26.00 -9.45 -16.84
CA ALA A 341 -25.97 -10.05 -15.50
C ALA A 341 -24.68 -9.70 -14.75
N TYR A 342 -23.53 -9.70 -15.44
CA TYR A 342 -22.26 -9.29 -14.85
C TYR A 342 -22.20 -7.78 -14.58
N LEU A 343 -22.84 -6.95 -15.41
CA LEU A 343 -22.98 -5.53 -15.10
C LEU A 343 -23.84 -5.31 -13.85
N THR A 344 -24.93 -6.07 -13.68
CA THR A 344 -25.74 -6.03 -12.45
C THR A 344 -24.91 -6.41 -11.23
N ASP A 345 -24.13 -7.49 -11.32
CA ASP A 345 -23.25 -7.88 -10.21
C ASP A 345 -22.15 -6.83 -9.93
N ALA A 346 -21.57 -6.24 -10.98
CA ALA A 346 -20.59 -5.15 -10.85
C ALA A 346 -21.20 -3.92 -10.15
N ASN A 347 -22.45 -3.54 -10.48
CA ASN A 347 -23.15 -2.46 -9.80
C ASN A 347 -23.32 -2.74 -8.30
N LEU A 348 -23.65 -3.98 -7.92
CA LEU A 348 -23.81 -4.38 -6.51
C LEU A 348 -22.47 -4.31 -5.76
N ARG A 349 -21.39 -4.85 -6.35
CA ARG A 349 -20.06 -4.82 -5.73
C ARG A 349 -19.51 -3.39 -5.63
N ALA A 350 -19.71 -2.55 -6.65
CA ALA A 350 -19.35 -1.14 -6.60
C ALA A 350 -20.13 -0.39 -5.53
N ALA A 351 -21.43 -0.66 -5.36
CA ALA A 351 -22.22 -0.07 -4.29
C ALA A 351 -21.69 -0.46 -2.90
N SER A 352 -21.34 -1.74 -2.68
CA SER A 352 -20.72 -2.20 -1.42
C SER A 352 -19.40 -1.46 -1.15
N LEU A 353 -18.54 -1.37 -2.16
CA LEU A 353 -17.24 -0.72 -2.03
C LEU A 353 -17.34 0.80 -1.79
N LEU A 354 -18.31 1.47 -2.42
CA LEU A 354 -18.58 2.88 -2.20
C LEU A 354 -19.16 3.16 -0.80
N ASP A 355 -19.96 2.25 -0.24
CA ASP A 355 -20.49 2.39 1.14
C ASP A 355 -19.38 2.29 2.21
N ARG A 356 -18.27 1.63 1.88
CA ARG A 356 -17.10 1.51 2.76
C ARG A 356 -16.28 2.79 2.86
N VAL A 357 -16.53 3.81 2.04
CA VAL A 357 -15.77 5.07 2.09
C VAL A 357 -16.13 5.84 3.35
N SER A 358 -15.14 6.04 4.22
CA SER A 358 -15.30 6.79 5.47
C SER A 358 -15.56 8.28 5.23
N GLU A 359 -16.10 8.94 6.25
CA GLU A 359 -16.33 10.40 6.20
C GLU A 359 -15.04 11.21 6.08
N THR A 360 -13.94 10.71 6.67
CA THR A 360 -12.64 11.37 6.73
C THR A 360 -11.69 10.97 5.61
N GLY A 361 -12.08 10.05 4.72
CA GLY A 361 -11.37 9.77 3.47
C GLY A 361 -10.39 8.59 3.52
N PHE A 362 -10.89 7.42 3.89
CA PHE A 362 -10.26 6.10 3.69
C PHE A 362 -11.36 5.05 3.42
N PHE A 363 -11.04 3.78 3.23
CA PHE A 363 -12.03 2.70 3.20
C PHE A 363 -12.09 1.94 4.52
N TRP A 364 -13.28 1.50 4.93
CA TRP A 364 -13.45 0.50 5.99
C TRP A 364 -13.24 -0.92 5.44
N SER A 365 -12.49 -1.73 6.18
CA SER A 365 -12.27 -3.15 5.85
C SER A 365 -13.55 -3.96 6.01
N ASP A 366 -14.35 -3.62 7.01
CA ASP A 366 -15.46 -4.41 7.52
C ASP A 366 -16.78 -3.60 7.49
N SER A 367 -17.91 -4.30 7.53
CA SER A 367 -19.23 -3.66 7.49
C SER A 367 -19.60 -2.97 8.81
N ALA A 368 -18.97 -3.36 9.93
CA ALA A 368 -19.17 -2.70 11.22
C ALA A 368 -18.39 -1.38 11.33
N ARG A 369 -17.52 -1.07 10.36
CA ARG A 369 -16.75 0.18 10.27
C ARG A 369 -15.88 0.41 11.50
N ILE A 370 -15.21 -0.65 11.96
CA ILE A 370 -14.30 -0.61 13.10
C ILE A 370 -12.84 -0.77 12.70
N ARG A 371 -12.56 -1.35 11.53
CA ARG A 371 -11.21 -1.61 11.03
C ARG A 371 -10.95 -0.82 9.75
N PRO A 372 -10.16 0.27 9.77
CA PRO A 372 -9.73 0.93 8.55
C PRO A 372 -9.00 -0.06 7.62
N PHE A 373 -9.19 0.10 6.33
CA PHE A 373 -8.47 -0.67 5.33
C PHE A 373 -7.06 -0.11 5.17
N TYR A 374 -6.09 -0.96 5.47
CA TYR A 374 -4.69 -0.80 5.15
C TYR A 374 -4.18 -2.15 4.66
N HIS A 375 -3.19 -2.15 3.77
CA HIS A 375 -2.65 -3.36 3.16
C HIS A 375 -1.24 -3.10 2.66
N ALA A 376 -0.26 -3.95 3.01
CA ALA A 376 1.14 -3.79 2.57
C ALA A 376 1.40 -4.15 1.09
N SER A 377 0.34 -4.47 0.33
CA SER A 377 0.40 -4.77 -1.10
C SER A 377 -0.64 -3.98 -1.88
N ASP A 378 -1.92 -4.15 -1.55
CA ASP A 378 -3.01 -3.82 -2.48
C ASP A 378 -3.87 -2.63 -2.05
N GLU A 379 -3.34 -1.69 -1.25
CA GLU A 379 -4.14 -0.56 -0.72
C GLU A 379 -4.78 0.29 -1.83
N GLY A 380 -4.14 0.39 -3.00
CA GLY A 380 -4.68 1.10 -4.16
C GLY A 380 -5.73 0.33 -4.97
N LEU A 381 -5.87 -0.99 -4.78
CA LEU A 381 -6.72 -1.85 -5.61
C LEU A 381 -8.23 -1.53 -5.54
N PRO A 382 -8.81 -1.17 -4.37
CA PRO A 382 -10.19 -0.66 -4.32
C PRO A 382 -10.47 0.49 -5.30
N ILE A 383 -9.53 1.43 -5.41
CA ILE A 383 -9.66 2.60 -6.30
C ILE A 383 -9.54 2.16 -7.76
N VAL A 384 -8.58 1.29 -8.06
CA VAL A 384 -8.40 0.72 -9.40
C VAL A 384 -9.67 -0.03 -9.84
N ALA A 385 -10.27 -0.84 -8.97
CA ALA A 385 -11.52 -1.56 -9.26
C ALA A 385 -12.69 -0.61 -9.57
N LEU A 386 -12.85 0.48 -8.81
CA LEU A 386 -13.87 1.50 -9.08
C LEU A 386 -13.62 2.25 -10.39
N LEU A 387 -12.36 2.52 -10.75
CA LEU A 387 -12.00 3.16 -12.01
C LEU A 387 -12.32 2.27 -13.21
N GLU A 388 -12.03 0.97 -13.15
CA GLU A 388 -12.38 0.00 -14.19
C GLU A 388 -13.91 -0.14 -14.31
N TYR A 389 -14.63 -0.17 -13.19
CA TYR A 389 -16.08 -0.18 -13.17
C TYR A 389 -16.70 1.06 -13.85
N GLN A 390 -16.16 2.26 -13.60
CA GLN A 390 -16.69 3.47 -14.20
C GLN A 390 -16.65 3.43 -15.75
N GLU A 391 -15.67 2.72 -16.34
CA GLU A 391 -15.53 2.62 -17.80
C GLU A 391 -16.69 1.84 -18.43
N ILE A 392 -17.26 0.87 -17.71
CA ILE A 392 -18.41 0.07 -18.18
C ILE A 392 -19.76 0.61 -17.69
N ALA A 393 -19.76 1.42 -16.63
CA ALA A 393 -20.94 1.98 -15.99
C ALA A 393 -20.84 3.51 -15.88
N ALA A 394 -20.77 4.21 -17.02
CA ALA A 394 -20.51 5.65 -17.09
C ALA A 394 -21.46 6.51 -16.23
N ALA A 395 -22.72 6.08 -16.03
CA ALA A 395 -23.69 6.76 -15.17
C ALA A 395 -23.26 6.83 -13.69
N ALA A 396 -22.45 5.88 -13.22
CA ALA A 396 -21.88 5.88 -11.87
C ALA A 396 -20.63 6.77 -11.73
N GLY A 397 -20.10 7.30 -12.84
CA GLY A 397 -18.88 8.10 -12.87
C GLY A 397 -18.83 9.25 -11.85
N PRO A 398 -19.90 10.07 -11.67
CA PRO A 398 -19.90 11.12 -10.66
C PRO A 398 -19.75 10.62 -9.21
N LEU A 399 -20.35 9.47 -8.88
CA LEU A 399 -20.26 8.88 -7.54
C LEU A 399 -18.86 8.32 -7.29
N VAL A 400 -18.33 7.55 -8.25
CA VAL A 400 -16.96 7.01 -8.21
C VAL A 400 -15.94 8.14 -8.06
N LYS A 401 -16.06 9.19 -8.89
CA LYS A 401 -15.21 10.38 -8.82
C LYS A 401 -15.26 11.01 -7.43
N SER A 402 -16.45 11.21 -6.88
CA SER A 402 -16.62 11.86 -5.57
C SER A 402 -15.98 11.04 -4.43
N ALA A 403 -16.12 9.71 -4.49
CA ALA A 403 -15.49 8.79 -3.54
C ALA A 403 -13.96 8.87 -3.60
N ILE A 404 -13.39 8.73 -4.81
CA ILE A 404 -11.93 8.82 -5.03
C ILE A 404 -11.36 10.16 -4.56
N GLN A 405 -12.05 11.26 -4.85
CA GLN A 405 -11.65 12.58 -4.38
C GLN A 405 -11.65 12.67 -2.86
N LYS A 406 -12.69 12.13 -2.19
CA LYS A 406 -12.76 12.12 -0.72
C LYS A 406 -11.60 11.33 -0.12
N ILE A 407 -11.30 10.15 -0.66
CA ILE A 407 -10.21 9.29 -0.17
C ILE A 407 -8.86 10.02 -0.27
N PHE A 408 -8.53 10.56 -1.45
CA PHE A 408 -7.25 11.26 -1.61
C PHE A 408 -7.19 12.60 -0.88
N GLN A 409 -8.33 13.24 -0.61
CA GLN A 409 -8.38 14.39 0.31
C GLN A 409 -8.05 13.96 1.75
N GLY A 410 -8.58 12.82 2.22
CA GLY A 410 -8.24 12.24 3.52
C GLY A 410 -6.76 11.90 3.63
N TYR A 411 -6.22 11.11 2.68
CA TYR A 411 -4.79 10.81 2.60
C TYR A 411 -3.93 12.07 2.60
N SER A 412 -4.34 13.10 1.85
CA SER A 412 -3.61 14.36 1.82
C SER A 412 -3.65 15.09 3.17
N ALA A 413 -4.80 15.07 3.85
CA ALA A 413 -4.99 15.82 5.08
C ALA A 413 -4.07 15.30 6.20
N TRP A 414 -3.97 13.98 6.40
CA TRP A 414 -3.14 13.44 7.47
C TRP A 414 -1.68 13.20 7.07
N SER A 415 -1.39 12.84 5.82
CA SER A 415 0.00 12.52 5.41
C SER A 415 0.89 13.75 5.36
N PHE A 416 0.27 14.93 5.23
CA PHE A 416 0.95 16.22 5.12
C PHE A 416 0.51 17.20 6.22
N ALA A 417 -0.14 16.71 7.28
CA ALA A 417 -0.35 17.48 8.51
C ALA A 417 0.99 17.78 9.22
N ASP A 418 1.90 16.81 9.17
CA ASP A 418 3.27 16.93 9.64
C ASP A 418 4.27 17.05 8.48
N TYR A 419 5.51 17.42 8.80
CA TYR A 419 6.58 17.46 7.82
C TYR A 419 6.91 16.05 7.29
N ASN A 420 6.78 15.87 5.98
CA ASN A 420 6.94 14.58 5.30
C ASN A 420 7.80 14.77 4.03
N PRO A 421 9.14 14.84 4.15
CA PRO A 421 10.04 15.23 3.08
C PRO A 421 10.12 14.22 1.93
N PHE A 422 9.85 12.95 2.22
CA PHE A 422 9.81 11.86 1.23
C PHE A 422 8.41 11.65 0.63
N GLU A 423 7.40 12.40 1.09
CA GLU A 423 6.00 12.32 0.62
C GLU A 423 5.39 10.92 0.69
N TYR A 424 5.82 10.11 1.67
CA TYR A 424 5.27 8.79 1.94
C TYR A 424 3.82 8.91 2.42
N ILE A 425 2.85 8.27 1.76
CA ILE A 425 1.44 8.40 2.16
C ILE A 425 1.21 7.52 3.39
N LYS A 426 0.82 8.17 4.49
CA LYS A 426 0.44 7.50 5.73
C LYS A 426 -0.89 6.76 5.52
N LEU A 427 -0.98 5.55 6.05
CA LEU A 427 -2.22 4.77 6.07
C LEU A 427 -3.11 5.17 7.24
N ALA A 428 -4.41 4.90 7.12
CA ALA A 428 -5.34 4.95 8.24
C ALA A 428 -5.32 3.59 8.94
N PHE A 429 -5.14 3.56 10.27
CA PHE A 429 -5.23 2.33 11.05
C PHE A 429 -5.96 2.58 12.37
N ALA A 430 -6.61 1.56 12.89
CA ALA A 430 -7.03 1.52 14.28
C ALA A 430 -6.19 0.44 14.94
N LYS A 431 -5.65 0.69 16.14
CA LYS A 431 -4.96 -0.36 16.90
C LYS A 431 -5.95 -1.49 17.13
N THR A 432 -5.73 -2.59 16.43
CA THR A 432 -6.34 -3.86 16.77
C THR A 432 -5.60 -4.36 18.01
N VAL A 433 -6.33 -4.62 19.09
CA VAL A 433 -5.71 -5.30 20.24
C VAL A 433 -5.38 -6.69 19.72
N ALA A 434 -4.08 -6.96 19.50
CA ALA A 434 -3.59 -8.18 18.85
C ALA A 434 -4.38 -9.40 19.32
N ASP A 435 -5.09 -10.00 18.36
CA ASP A 435 -5.78 -11.27 18.52
C ASP A 435 -4.72 -12.37 18.48
N GLY A 436 -4.12 -12.64 19.63
CA GLY A 436 -3.25 -13.81 19.81
C GLY A 436 -4.02 -15.13 19.85
N THR A 437 -5.21 -15.23 19.25
CA THR A 437 -6.10 -16.37 19.45
C THR A 437 -6.79 -16.95 18.22
N GLY A 438 -6.45 -16.50 17.00
CA GLY A 438 -6.89 -17.11 15.75
C GLY A 438 -6.45 -18.57 15.59
N GLY A 439 -7.10 -19.48 16.31
CA GLY A 439 -6.82 -20.92 16.38
C GLY A 439 -6.34 -21.45 17.74
N SER A 440 -6.03 -20.59 18.73
CA SER A 440 -5.55 -21.04 20.05
C SER A 440 -6.68 -21.26 21.06
N ASN A 441 -6.56 -22.25 21.93
CA ASN A 441 -7.49 -22.48 23.04
C ASN A 441 -7.54 -21.27 24.00
N LEU A 442 -8.63 -20.50 23.98
CA LEU A 442 -8.91 -19.34 24.84
C LEU A 442 -8.93 -19.70 26.33
N ALA A 443 -9.25 -20.95 26.65
CA ALA A 443 -9.37 -21.45 28.01
C ALA A 443 -8.03 -21.86 28.63
N LEU A 444 -6.95 -21.95 27.84
CA LEU A 444 -5.66 -22.46 28.30
C LEU A 444 -5.13 -21.66 29.50
N LYS A 445 -4.91 -22.36 30.61
CA LYS A 445 -4.42 -21.85 31.91
C LYS A 445 -5.24 -20.70 32.48
N LYS A 446 -6.49 -20.57 32.06
CA LYS A 446 -7.43 -19.58 32.57
C LYS A 446 -8.03 -20.01 33.91
N PRO A 447 -8.48 -19.07 34.75
CA PRO A 447 -9.14 -19.41 36.00
C PRO A 447 -10.34 -20.33 35.77
N VAL A 448 -10.34 -21.48 36.44
CA VAL A 448 -11.39 -22.49 36.35
C VAL A 448 -12.05 -22.70 37.71
N THR A 449 -13.36 -22.87 37.68
CA THR A 449 -14.18 -23.25 38.84
C THR A 449 -15.05 -24.43 38.46
N VAL A 450 -15.24 -25.36 39.37
CA VAL A 450 -16.01 -26.59 39.13
C VAL A 450 -16.99 -26.82 40.27
N SER A 451 -18.00 -27.66 40.04
CA SER A 451 -18.96 -28.07 41.05
C SER A 451 -18.30 -28.83 42.21
N GLN A 452 -17.37 -29.72 41.92
CA GLN A 452 -16.61 -30.52 42.89
C GLN A 452 -15.38 -31.17 42.26
N ASN A 453 -14.44 -31.61 43.10
CA ASN A 453 -13.22 -32.30 42.70
C ASN A 453 -13.16 -33.69 43.34
N GLN A 454 -12.71 -34.68 42.57
CA GLN A 454 -12.17 -35.92 43.10
C GLN A 454 -10.74 -35.68 43.61
N GLU A 455 -10.39 -36.29 44.74
CA GLU A 455 -9.02 -36.22 45.28
C GLU A 455 -7.99 -36.67 44.23
N GLY A 456 -6.97 -35.83 44.00
CA GLY A 456 -5.93 -36.05 42.99
C GLY A 456 -6.25 -35.60 41.57
N PHE A 457 -7.47 -35.12 41.29
CA PHE A 457 -7.90 -34.68 39.96
C PHE A 457 -8.54 -33.28 40.00
N PRO A 458 -7.74 -32.23 40.30
CA PRO A 458 -8.24 -30.88 40.52
C PRO A 458 -8.73 -30.20 39.23
N ALA A 459 -9.34 -29.03 39.38
CA ALA A 459 -10.04 -28.30 38.31
C ALA A 459 -9.11 -27.83 37.20
N GLU A 460 -7.93 -27.32 37.55
CA GLU A 460 -6.92 -26.79 36.63
C GLU A 460 -6.45 -27.80 35.58
N ASN A 461 -6.62 -29.09 35.86
CA ASN A 461 -6.25 -30.15 34.93
C ASN A 461 -7.18 -30.25 33.71
N CYS A 462 -8.31 -29.55 33.65
CA CYS A 462 -9.16 -29.55 32.45
C CYS A 462 -8.83 -28.41 31.49
N ASN A 463 -7.79 -27.62 31.74
CA ASN A 463 -7.38 -26.56 30.83
C ASN A 463 -5.88 -26.23 30.93
N ASP A 464 -5.04 -27.21 31.29
CA ASP A 464 -3.60 -27.02 31.49
C ASP A 464 -2.76 -27.24 30.21
N GLY A 465 -3.37 -27.78 29.16
CA GLY A 465 -2.75 -28.10 27.88
C GLY A 465 -2.10 -29.48 27.85
N MET A 466 -2.37 -30.36 28.82
CA MET A 466 -1.75 -31.67 28.94
C MET A 466 -2.76 -32.80 28.77
N ALA A 467 -2.60 -33.60 27.71
CA ALA A 467 -3.46 -34.76 27.44
C ALA A 467 -3.34 -35.93 28.44
N THR A 468 -2.59 -35.77 29.53
CA THR A 468 -2.30 -36.80 30.53
C THR A 468 -2.82 -36.47 31.93
N SER A 469 -3.14 -35.21 32.21
CA SER A 469 -3.80 -34.77 33.45
C SER A 469 -5.29 -34.62 33.17
N ARG A 470 -6.12 -34.79 34.21
CA ARG A 470 -7.56 -34.64 34.08
C ARG A 470 -8.19 -34.05 35.32
N TRP A 471 -9.27 -33.30 35.12
CA TRP A 471 -10.24 -33.03 36.17
C TRP A 471 -11.21 -34.22 36.27
N ALA A 472 -11.67 -34.52 37.48
CA ALA A 472 -12.79 -35.41 37.71
C ALA A 472 -13.72 -34.87 38.79
N SER A 473 -15.03 -35.00 38.58
CA SER A 473 -16.02 -34.69 39.60
C SER A 473 -15.99 -35.71 40.74
N GLY A 474 -16.11 -35.22 41.97
CA GLY A 474 -16.04 -36.02 43.19
C GLY A 474 -17.28 -36.88 43.51
N GLN A 475 -17.18 -37.64 44.61
CA GLN A 475 -18.30 -38.39 45.18
C GLN A 475 -19.14 -37.50 46.12
N PRO A 476 -20.48 -37.68 46.18
CA PRO A 476 -21.27 -38.63 45.41
C PRO A 476 -21.42 -38.20 43.94
N TYR A 477 -21.26 -39.15 43.02
CA TYR A 477 -21.39 -38.85 41.58
C TYR A 477 -22.81 -38.42 41.22
N SER A 478 -22.93 -37.31 40.48
CA SER A 478 -24.21 -36.74 40.06
C SER A 478 -24.20 -36.42 38.57
N ASP A 479 -25.37 -36.42 37.94
CA ASP A 479 -25.51 -35.98 36.55
C ASP A 479 -25.39 -34.46 36.39
N THR A 480 -25.41 -33.69 37.48
CA THR A 480 -25.52 -32.21 37.48
C THR A 480 -24.20 -31.45 37.63
N GLU A 481 -23.06 -32.12 37.46
CA GLU A 481 -21.73 -31.53 37.62
C GLU A 481 -21.40 -30.50 36.54
N TRP A 482 -20.52 -29.55 36.84
CA TRP A 482 -20.19 -28.48 35.90
C TRP A 482 -18.75 -28.00 36.02
N VAL A 483 -18.26 -27.41 34.92
CA VAL A 483 -16.98 -26.70 34.81
C VAL A 483 -17.26 -25.31 34.24
N ILE A 484 -16.72 -24.26 34.86
CA ILE A 484 -16.79 -22.87 34.39
C ILE A 484 -15.37 -22.33 34.25
N ILE A 485 -15.04 -21.82 33.07
CA ILE A 485 -13.78 -21.13 32.79
C ILE A 485 -14.04 -19.63 32.62
N ASP A 486 -13.25 -18.81 33.31
CA ASP A 486 -13.21 -17.35 33.13
C ASP A 486 -12.10 -16.99 32.12
N LEU A 487 -12.49 -16.55 30.92
CA LEU A 487 -11.54 -16.16 29.86
C LEU A 487 -10.84 -14.81 30.13
N GLU A 488 -11.20 -14.13 31.22
CA GLU A 488 -10.70 -12.83 31.69
C GLU A 488 -11.07 -11.62 30.81
N ASN A 489 -11.42 -11.83 29.54
CA ASN A 489 -11.91 -10.82 28.57
C ASN A 489 -13.23 -11.27 27.92
N GLU A 490 -13.94 -10.34 27.28
CA GLU A 490 -15.07 -10.69 26.39
C GLU A 490 -14.56 -11.19 25.04
N PHE A 491 -15.07 -12.34 24.61
CA PHE A 491 -14.82 -12.97 23.32
C PHE A 491 -16.14 -13.20 22.60
N GLU A 492 -16.11 -13.21 21.28
CA GLU A 492 -17.16 -13.83 20.48
C GLU A 492 -16.80 -15.30 20.31
N ILE A 493 -17.45 -16.16 21.10
CA ILE A 493 -17.13 -17.59 21.23
C ILE A 493 -17.96 -18.36 20.20
N SER A 494 -17.30 -19.16 19.37
CA SER A 494 -17.93 -19.88 18.26
C SER A 494 -17.86 -21.40 18.39
N SER A 495 -16.96 -21.92 19.23
CA SER A 495 -16.91 -23.35 19.51
C SER A 495 -16.21 -23.69 20.82
N VAL A 496 -16.45 -24.90 21.29
CA VAL A 496 -15.74 -25.51 22.43
C VAL A 496 -15.36 -26.94 22.09
N ALA A 497 -14.29 -27.46 22.69
CA ALA A 497 -13.98 -28.87 22.64
C ALA A 497 -13.86 -29.47 24.04
N CYS A 498 -14.60 -30.55 24.28
CA CYS A 498 -14.46 -31.36 25.48
C CYS A 498 -13.66 -32.61 25.13
N ILE A 499 -12.51 -32.83 25.77
CA ILE A 499 -11.71 -34.04 25.64
C ILE A 499 -12.00 -34.92 26.86
N TRP A 500 -12.89 -35.89 26.68
CA TRP A 500 -13.35 -36.74 27.77
C TRP A 500 -12.39 -37.90 28.06
N GLU A 501 -12.24 -38.22 29.35
CA GLU A 501 -11.74 -39.53 29.79
C GLU A 501 -12.85 -40.59 29.66
N ASN A 502 -12.58 -41.85 30.01
CA ASN A 502 -13.57 -42.93 29.99
C ASN A 502 -14.88 -42.56 30.72
N ALA A 503 -14.79 -41.76 31.79
CA ALA A 503 -15.95 -41.17 32.46
C ALA A 503 -16.46 -39.90 31.73
N TYR A 504 -17.12 -40.10 30.58
CA TYR A 504 -17.58 -39.03 29.69
C TYR A 504 -19.00 -38.52 29.99
N GLY A 505 -19.30 -37.31 29.54
CA GLY A 505 -20.66 -36.79 29.49
C GLY A 505 -21.42 -37.31 28.28
N LYS A 506 -22.50 -38.07 28.51
CA LYS A 506 -23.38 -38.57 27.46
C LYS A 506 -24.34 -37.49 26.96
N GLU A 507 -24.85 -36.68 27.87
CA GLU A 507 -25.63 -35.48 27.55
C GLU A 507 -25.10 -34.31 28.41
N TYR A 508 -24.83 -33.17 27.78
CA TYR A 508 -24.36 -31.97 28.46
C TYR A 508 -24.70 -30.70 27.68
N ASP A 509 -24.79 -29.57 28.37
CA ASP A 509 -25.06 -28.25 27.80
C ASP A 509 -23.82 -27.35 27.88
N ILE A 510 -23.67 -26.49 26.88
CA ILE A 510 -22.68 -25.40 26.87
C ILE A 510 -23.40 -24.08 27.08
N PHE A 511 -22.97 -23.32 28.08
CA PHE A 511 -23.46 -21.97 28.34
C PHE A 511 -22.34 -20.94 28.23
N VAL A 512 -22.71 -19.74 27.80
CA VAL A 512 -21.83 -18.59 27.67
C VAL A 512 -22.43 -17.41 28.45
N SER A 513 -21.60 -16.62 29.14
CA SER A 513 -22.04 -15.47 29.94
C SER A 513 -21.00 -14.36 29.91
N THR A 514 -21.43 -13.09 29.95
CA THR A 514 -20.54 -11.93 30.12
C THR A 514 -20.32 -11.58 31.60
N ASP A 515 -21.23 -11.97 32.48
CA ASP A 515 -21.30 -11.49 33.88
C ASP A 515 -21.30 -12.61 34.93
N LYS A 516 -21.23 -13.88 34.51
CA LYS A 516 -21.29 -15.10 35.34
C LYS A 516 -22.65 -15.32 36.02
N SER A 517 -23.66 -14.53 35.73
CA SER A 517 -24.99 -14.58 36.36
C SER A 517 -26.11 -14.88 35.35
N THR A 518 -26.05 -14.23 34.19
CA THR A 518 -26.98 -14.42 33.08
C THR A 518 -26.32 -15.32 32.05
N TRP A 519 -26.93 -16.47 31.76
CA TRP A 519 -26.35 -17.50 30.90
C TRP A 519 -27.16 -17.68 29.62
N ILE A 520 -26.48 -17.62 28.49
CA ILE A 520 -27.01 -18.00 27.18
C ILE A 520 -26.64 -19.46 26.95
N LYS A 521 -27.62 -20.32 26.66
CA LYS A 521 -27.35 -21.69 26.23
C LYS A 521 -26.88 -21.67 24.78
N ALA A 522 -25.60 -21.94 24.54
CA ALA A 522 -24.99 -21.92 23.23
C ALA A 522 -25.19 -23.25 22.47
N ALA A 523 -25.16 -24.38 23.17
CA ALA A 523 -25.38 -25.70 22.58
C ALA A 523 -25.89 -26.74 23.60
N SER A 524 -26.56 -27.77 23.09
CA SER A 524 -26.85 -29.03 23.79
C SER A 524 -26.19 -30.17 23.03
N VAL A 525 -25.42 -31.00 23.73
CA VAL A 525 -24.56 -32.02 23.12
C VAL A 525 -24.97 -33.41 23.60
N SER A 526 -25.11 -34.34 22.66
CA SER A 526 -25.29 -35.77 22.89
C SER A 526 -24.09 -36.52 22.34
N ASN A 527 -23.48 -37.38 23.16
CA ASN A 527 -22.26 -38.10 22.86
C ASN A 527 -22.37 -39.56 23.30
N ASP A 528 -21.82 -40.48 22.50
CA ASP A 528 -21.94 -41.92 22.75
C ASP A 528 -20.63 -42.57 23.22
N ALA A 529 -19.50 -41.87 23.25
CA ALA A 529 -18.21 -42.41 23.71
C ALA A 529 -17.26 -41.35 24.30
N ALA A 530 -16.22 -41.79 25.01
CA ALA A 530 -15.12 -40.94 25.46
C ALA A 530 -14.27 -40.38 24.30
N GLY A 531 -13.36 -39.44 24.58
CA GLY A 531 -12.52 -38.78 23.59
C GLY A 531 -12.94 -37.34 23.27
N ARG A 532 -12.36 -36.77 22.20
CA ARG A 532 -12.55 -35.36 21.83
C ARG A 532 -13.87 -35.13 21.10
N VAL A 533 -14.68 -34.21 21.63
CA VAL A 533 -15.92 -33.72 21.02
C VAL A 533 -15.80 -32.23 20.79
N LEU A 534 -15.72 -31.82 19.52
CA LEU A 534 -15.79 -30.41 19.11
C LEU A 534 -17.25 -30.03 18.85
N THR A 535 -17.69 -28.91 19.41
CA THR A 535 -19.05 -28.39 19.25
C THR A 535 -18.99 -26.94 18.79
N SER A 536 -19.47 -26.68 17.58
CA SER A 536 -19.62 -25.33 17.03
C SER A 536 -21.05 -24.84 17.16
N PHE A 537 -21.23 -23.53 17.32
CA PHE A 537 -22.53 -22.87 17.45
C PHE A 537 -22.48 -21.45 16.88
N GLU A 538 -23.64 -20.81 16.71
CA GLU A 538 -23.72 -19.40 16.33
C GLU A 538 -22.93 -18.56 17.34
N PRO A 539 -22.02 -17.68 16.91
CA PRO A 539 -21.11 -17.00 17.83
C PRO A 539 -21.85 -16.22 18.94
N VAL A 540 -21.43 -16.45 20.18
CA VAL A 540 -22.01 -15.81 21.37
C VAL A 540 -20.96 -14.98 22.08
N THR A 541 -21.26 -13.70 22.32
CA THR A 541 -20.40 -12.86 23.15
C THR A 541 -20.41 -13.33 24.61
N GLY A 542 -19.23 -13.61 25.18
CA GLY A 542 -19.09 -13.94 26.59
C GLY A 542 -17.65 -13.91 27.10
N ARG A 543 -17.53 -13.88 28.42
CA ARG A 543 -16.27 -14.00 29.17
C ARG A 543 -16.19 -15.33 29.92
N TYR A 544 -17.32 -15.91 30.30
CA TYR A 544 -17.41 -17.16 31.05
C TYR A 544 -18.03 -18.23 30.17
N VAL A 545 -17.41 -19.41 30.14
CA VAL A 545 -17.93 -20.58 29.42
C VAL A 545 -18.13 -21.72 30.39
N LYS A 546 -19.30 -22.35 30.32
CA LYS A 546 -19.72 -23.40 31.23
C LYS A 546 -20.07 -24.68 30.48
N MET A 547 -19.46 -25.79 30.86
CA MET A 547 -19.98 -27.13 30.59
C MET A 547 -20.87 -27.55 31.76
N GLN A 548 -22.11 -27.93 31.47
CA GLN A 548 -23.09 -28.40 32.45
C GLN A 548 -23.51 -29.83 32.10
N GLY A 549 -23.19 -30.79 32.96
CA GLY A 549 -23.65 -32.16 32.85
C GLY A 549 -25.17 -32.26 32.91
N VAL A 550 -25.72 -33.19 32.13
CA VAL A 550 -27.14 -33.59 32.12
C VAL A 550 -27.28 -35.10 32.33
N LYS A 551 -26.37 -35.90 31.76
CA LYS A 551 -26.34 -37.36 31.93
C LYS A 551 -24.94 -37.92 31.72
N ARG A 552 -24.50 -38.76 32.66
CA ARG A 552 -23.20 -39.45 32.58
C ARG A 552 -23.23 -40.63 31.62
N GLY A 553 -22.09 -40.92 30.99
CA GLY A 553 -21.93 -42.05 30.08
C GLY A 553 -21.80 -43.40 30.79
N ILE A 554 -21.29 -43.40 32.02
CA ILE A 554 -21.07 -44.59 32.87
C ILE A 554 -21.40 -44.26 34.35
N GLU A 555 -21.22 -45.24 35.25
CA GLU A 555 -21.58 -45.09 36.68
C GLU A 555 -20.72 -44.09 37.47
N TYR A 556 -19.53 -43.77 36.96
CA TYR A 556 -18.63 -42.76 37.52
C TYR A 556 -19.11 -41.32 37.23
N GLY A 557 -18.41 -40.32 37.77
CA GLY A 557 -18.68 -38.90 37.52
C GLY A 557 -18.32 -38.43 36.10
N TYR A 558 -18.11 -37.13 35.92
CA TYR A 558 -17.57 -36.55 34.70
C TYR A 558 -16.05 -36.37 34.82
N SER A 559 -15.29 -36.65 33.76
CA SER A 559 -13.86 -36.43 33.74
C SER A 559 -13.35 -35.92 32.39
N LEU A 560 -12.59 -34.82 32.42
CA LEU A 560 -12.07 -34.11 31.25
C LEU A 560 -10.55 -34.03 31.32
N TYR A 561 -9.90 -34.43 30.23
CA TYR A 561 -8.52 -34.08 29.94
C TYR A 561 -8.41 -32.60 29.56
N GLU A 562 -9.31 -32.08 28.72
CA GLU A 562 -9.32 -30.67 28.30
C GLU A 562 -10.75 -30.15 28.07
N PHE A 563 -10.95 -28.87 28.36
CA PHE A 563 -12.11 -28.07 28.00
C PHE A 563 -11.61 -26.82 27.26
N GLU A 564 -11.52 -26.96 25.95
CA GLU A 564 -11.00 -25.94 25.05
C GLU A 564 -12.12 -24.98 24.65
N VAL A 565 -11.81 -23.69 24.57
CA VAL A 565 -12.75 -22.65 24.09
C VAL A 565 -12.12 -21.94 22.90
N TYR A 566 -12.90 -21.70 21.86
CA TYR A 566 -12.44 -21.03 20.64
C TYR A 566 -13.40 -19.91 20.23
N GLY A 567 -12.81 -18.86 19.70
CA GLY A 567 -13.49 -17.62 19.34
C GLY A 567 -12.45 -16.53 19.09
N HIS A 568 -12.90 -15.30 18.97
CA HIS A 568 -12.01 -14.14 18.83
C HIS A 568 -12.35 -13.09 19.87
N LYS A 569 -11.37 -12.30 20.30
CA LYS A 569 -11.60 -11.23 21.28
C LYS A 569 -12.60 -10.23 20.70
N LYS A 570 -13.60 -9.82 21.49
CA LYS A 570 -14.56 -8.80 21.03
C LYS A 570 -13.81 -7.49 20.78
N ILE A 571 -13.75 -7.07 19.52
CA ILE A 571 -13.06 -5.85 19.12
C ILE A 571 -13.93 -4.65 19.48
N VAL A 572 -13.45 -3.82 20.41
CA VAL A 572 -14.05 -2.51 20.68
C VAL A 572 -13.41 -1.49 19.74
N ALA A 573 -14.24 -0.73 19.01
CA ALA A 573 -13.78 0.30 18.08
C ALA A 573 -12.78 1.24 18.76
N GLN A 574 -11.56 1.29 18.23
CA GLN A 574 -10.52 2.23 18.67
C GLN A 574 -10.53 3.48 17.77
N PRO A 575 -10.06 4.64 18.26
CA PRO A 575 -9.90 5.82 17.42
C PRO A 575 -8.97 5.52 16.25
N VAL A 576 -9.38 5.94 15.05
CA VAL A 576 -8.54 5.86 13.84
C VAL A 576 -7.37 6.83 13.98
N GLN A 577 -6.18 6.30 13.71
CA GLN A 577 -4.89 6.97 13.72
C GLN A 577 -4.28 6.90 12.31
N SER A 578 -3.16 7.60 12.10
CA SER A 578 -2.35 7.44 10.90
C SER A 578 -0.92 7.06 11.26
N ALA A 579 -0.32 6.22 10.42
CA ALA A 579 1.07 5.75 10.54
C ALA A 579 1.69 5.72 9.14
N TYR A 580 3.02 5.81 9.06
CA TYR A 580 3.74 5.55 7.82
C TYR A 580 3.56 4.09 7.44
N PHE A 581 3.90 3.16 8.33
CA PHE A 581 3.95 1.74 8.02
C PHE A 581 2.80 0.94 8.67
N ILE A 582 2.53 -0.26 8.14
CA ILE A 582 1.55 -1.18 8.69
C ILE A 582 1.95 -1.58 10.12
N PRO A 583 0.98 -1.74 11.02
CA PRO A 583 1.28 -2.16 12.38
C PRO A 583 1.86 -3.58 12.38
N HIS A 584 2.97 -3.78 13.10
CA HIS A 584 3.56 -5.10 13.29
C HIS A 584 2.64 -6.02 14.12
N GLU A 585 1.92 -5.43 15.07
CA GLU A 585 0.82 -6.07 15.79
C GLU A 585 -0.44 -6.01 14.92
N ASN A 586 -0.77 -7.14 14.27
CA ASN A 586 -1.95 -7.27 13.43
C ASN A 586 -2.52 -8.70 13.50
N GLU A 587 -3.61 -8.95 12.78
CA GLU A 587 -4.38 -10.20 12.82
C GLU A 587 -3.61 -11.46 12.40
N THR A 588 -2.47 -11.31 11.73
CA THR A 588 -1.62 -12.46 11.37
C THR A 588 -0.80 -12.97 12.55
N GLY A 589 -0.56 -12.13 13.56
CA GLY A 589 0.30 -12.43 14.71
C GLY A 589 1.81 -12.40 14.42
N TYR A 590 2.23 -12.25 13.16
CA TYR A 590 3.66 -12.25 12.81
C TYR A 590 4.01 -11.46 11.54
N TRP A 591 3.12 -11.37 10.57
CA TRP A 591 3.43 -10.90 9.23
C TRP A 591 3.39 -9.38 9.13
N TRP A 592 4.51 -8.83 8.70
CA TRP A 592 4.70 -7.45 8.30
C TRP A 592 6.02 -7.41 7.52
N GLN A 593 6.11 -6.55 6.52
CA GLN A 593 7.28 -6.45 5.66
C GLN A 593 7.28 -5.07 5.01
N GLY A 594 8.31 -4.78 4.21
CA GLY A 594 8.33 -3.57 3.40
C GLY A 594 7.14 -3.47 2.44
N GLU A 595 6.85 -2.25 2.02
CA GLU A 595 5.57 -1.86 1.42
C GLU A 595 5.68 -1.40 -0.04
N ASP A 596 6.72 -1.84 -0.77
CA ASP A 596 6.95 -1.34 -2.13
C ASP A 596 5.78 -1.65 -3.09
N ALA A 597 5.07 -2.76 -2.87
CA ALA A 597 3.85 -3.11 -3.61
C ALA A 597 2.71 -2.12 -3.30
N ARG A 598 2.49 -1.82 -2.02
CA ARG A 598 1.50 -0.83 -1.55
C ARG A 598 1.77 0.55 -2.16
N LEU A 599 3.02 1.03 -2.11
CA LEU A 599 3.39 2.32 -2.67
C LEU A 599 3.13 2.41 -4.18
N ALA A 600 3.51 1.37 -4.92
CA ALA A 600 3.23 1.29 -6.35
C ALA A 600 1.72 1.12 -6.66
N SER A 601 0.95 0.48 -5.78
CA SER A 601 -0.51 0.38 -5.89
C SER A 601 -1.21 1.74 -5.76
N LEU A 602 -0.81 2.54 -4.76
CA LEU A 602 -1.33 3.90 -4.57
C LEU A 602 -0.92 4.81 -5.74
N SER A 603 0.31 4.67 -6.22
CA SER A 603 0.80 5.38 -7.41
C SER A 603 -0.05 5.05 -8.64
N SER A 604 -0.33 3.76 -8.87
CA SER A 604 -1.21 3.30 -9.95
C SER A 604 -2.61 3.89 -9.83
N ALA A 605 -3.20 3.85 -8.64
CA ALA A 605 -4.53 4.42 -8.37
C ALA A 605 -4.57 5.93 -8.65
N VAL A 606 -3.54 6.68 -8.25
CA VAL A 606 -3.41 8.11 -8.55
C VAL A 606 -3.30 8.34 -10.05
N PHE A 607 -2.35 7.71 -10.75
CA PHE A 607 -2.15 7.94 -12.19
C PHE A 607 -3.39 7.54 -13.01
N LEU A 608 -4.04 6.42 -12.69
CA LEU A 608 -5.28 6.03 -13.36
C LEU A 608 -6.43 7.01 -13.09
N SER A 609 -6.55 7.55 -11.87
CA SER A 609 -7.51 8.61 -11.55
C SER A 609 -7.24 9.88 -12.37
N LEU A 610 -5.97 10.25 -12.53
CA LEU A 610 -5.55 11.40 -13.34
C LEU A 610 -5.84 11.18 -14.83
N LYS A 611 -5.63 9.96 -15.35
CA LYS A 611 -6.02 9.56 -16.72
C LYS A 611 -7.54 9.65 -16.92
N ALA A 612 -8.31 9.27 -15.90
CA ALA A 612 -9.77 9.41 -15.89
C ALA A 612 -10.27 10.86 -15.72
N GLY A 613 -9.37 11.86 -15.65
CA GLY A 613 -9.74 13.27 -15.50
C GLY A 613 -10.27 13.64 -14.10
N ILE A 614 -9.99 12.81 -13.09
CA ILE A 614 -10.33 13.10 -11.69
C ILE A 614 -9.28 14.07 -11.13
N PRO A 615 -9.67 15.28 -10.67
CA PRO A 615 -8.74 16.21 -10.05
C PRO A 615 -8.44 15.78 -8.61
N LEU A 616 -7.16 15.69 -8.30
CA LEU A 616 -6.63 15.27 -7.00
C LEU A 616 -5.79 16.40 -6.35
N PRO A 617 -5.60 16.39 -5.03
CA PRO A 617 -4.66 17.31 -4.37
C PRO A 617 -3.26 17.24 -4.98
N SER A 618 -2.59 18.38 -5.16
CA SER A 618 -1.25 18.42 -5.77
C SER A 618 -0.20 17.64 -4.96
N SER A 619 -0.37 17.61 -3.63
CA SER A 619 0.41 16.79 -2.70
C SER A 619 0.34 15.30 -3.03
N ILE A 620 -0.86 14.79 -3.36
CA ILE A 620 -1.08 13.40 -3.75
C ILE A 620 -0.48 13.08 -5.12
N VAL A 621 -0.57 14.02 -6.06
CA VAL A 621 0.06 13.86 -7.38
C VAL A 621 1.59 13.80 -7.26
N SER A 622 2.18 14.63 -6.40
CA SER A 622 3.61 14.60 -6.09
C SER A 622 3.99 13.30 -5.37
N ALA A 623 3.20 12.90 -4.37
CA ALA A 623 3.43 11.68 -3.60
C ALA A 623 3.47 10.42 -4.48
N ALA A 624 2.57 10.30 -5.47
CA ALA A 624 2.58 9.17 -6.40
C ALA A 624 3.88 9.06 -7.21
N THR A 625 4.56 10.18 -7.50
CA THR A 625 5.91 10.12 -8.08
C THR A 625 6.98 9.82 -7.03
N SER A 626 6.85 10.41 -5.84
CA SER A 626 7.78 10.19 -4.73
C SER A 626 7.77 8.76 -4.18
N HIS A 627 6.66 8.03 -4.30
CA HIS A 627 6.56 6.60 -3.99
C HIS A 627 7.44 5.76 -4.91
N ILE A 628 7.46 6.08 -6.20
CA ILE A 628 8.36 5.42 -7.15
C ILE A 628 9.81 5.86 -6.90
N ASP A 629 10.04 7.13 -6.57
CA ASP A 629 11.36 7.61 -6.18
C ASP A 629 11.87 6.88 -4.91
N TRP A 630 11.01 6.58 -3.94
CA TRP A 630 11.33 5.83 -2.73
C TRP A 630 11.85 4.43 -3.06
N ILE A 631 11.15 3.70 -3.93
CA ILE A 631 11.56 2.39 -4.46
C ILE A 631 12.93 2.48 -5.15
N LEU A 632 13.18 3.61 -5.84
CA LEU A 632 14.38 3.82 -6.66
C LEU A 632 15.48 4.63 -5.94
N GLY A 633 15.51 4.62 -4.59
CA GLY A 633 16.63 5.14 -3.80
C GLY A 633 16.44 6.49 -3.12
N LYS A 634 15.32 7.19 -3.37
CA LYS A 634 14.97 8.43 -2.64
C LYS A 634 14.31 8.08 -1.31
N ASN A 635 15.08 7.48 -0.41
CA ASN A 635 14.64 7.08 0.92
C ASN A 635 15.77 7.32 1.95
N PRO A 636 15.50 7.29 3.26
CA PRO A 636 16.50 7.58 4.30
C PRO A 636 17.74 6.69 4.30
N PHE A 637 17.71 5.56 3.60
CA PHE A 637 18.81 4.59 3.55
C PHE A 637 19.58 4.63 2.23
N ASP A 638 19.24 5.55 1.32
CA ASP A 638 19.85 5.70 -0.01
C ASP A 638 19.93 4.37 -0.77
N VAL A 639 18.92 3.50 -0.63
CA VAL A 639 18.90 2.14 -1.18
C VAL A 639 17.91 2.02 -2.32
N CYS A 640 18.38 1.55 -3.48
CA CYS A 640 17.49 1.22 -4.61
C CYS A 640 16.97 -0.20 -4.41
N MET A 641 15.66 -0.31 -4.18
CA MET A 641 14.97 -1.58 -3.92
C MET A 641 14.67 -2.36 -5.21
N MET A 642 14.88 -1.75 -6.39
CA MET A 642 14.99 -2.46 -7.66
C MET A 642 16.41 -2.96 -7.89
N PHE A 643 16.59 -4.28 -7.85
CA PHE A 643 17.89 -4.93 -7.96
C PHE A 643 18.56 -4.69 -9.32
N GLY A 644 19.85 -4.34 -9.30
CA GLY A 644 20.66 -4.02 -10.47
C GLY A 644 20.45 -2.61 -11.02
N TYR A 645 19.74 -1.75 -10.28
CA TYR A 645 19.59 -0.32 -10.53
C TYR A 645 20.05 0.49 -9.30
N GLY A 646 20.34 1.78 -9.51
CA GLY A 646 20.85 2.67 -8.48
C GLY A 646 22.31 2.41 -8.13
N VAL A 647 22.76 2.93 -6.99
CA VAL A 647 24.16 2.78 -6.51
C VAL A 647 24.31 1.78 -5.38
N ASN A 648 23.25 1.54 -4.61
CA ASN A 648 23.25 0.63 -3.47
C ASN A 648 22.17 -0.43 -3.69
N ASN A 649 22.57 -1.65 -4.04
CA ASN A 649 21.68 -2.82 -4.04
C ASN A 649 21.84 -3.64 -2.75
N TYR A 650 20.80 -4.39 -2.41
CA TYR A 650 20.76 -5.31 -1.28
C TYR A 650 21.35 -6.69 -1.65
N PRO A 651 21.83 -7.47 -0.67
CA PRO A 651 22.34 -8.81 -0.90
C PRO A 651 21.21 -9.78 -1.30
N ASP A 652 21.61 -10.94 -1.82
CA ASP A 652 20.67 -12.06 -1.99
C ASP A 652 20.05 -12.44 -0.65
N TYR A 653 18.74 -12.75 -0.66
CA TYR A 653 18.08 -13.29 0.53
C TYR A 653 18.66 -14.68 0.86
N PRO A 654 19.19 -14.90 2.08
CA PRO A 654 19.91 -16.14 2.39
C PRO A 654 19.00 -17.36 2.47
N GLY A 655 17.76 -17.20 2.99
CA GLY A 655 16.74 -18.24 3.16
C GLY A 655 17.26 -19.65 3.50
N LYS A 656 16.60 -20.69 2.97
CA LYS A 656 17.05 -22.08 3.12
C LYS A 656 18.21 -22.37 2.16
N PRO A 657 19.39 -22.82 2.66
CA PRO A 657 20.52 -23.14 1.81
C PRO A 657 20.18 -24.11 0.67
N GLY A 658 20.53 -23.76 -0.56
CA GLY A 658 20.29 -24.57 -1.77
C GLY A 658 18.84 -24.53 -2.30
N TYR A 659 17.93 -23.81 -1.63
CA TYR A 659 16.55 -23.64 -2.07
C TYR A 659 16.31 -22.26 -2.69
N THR A 660 16.91 -21.21 -2.14
CA THR A 660 16.71 -19.83 -2.60
C THR A 660 17.19 -19.58 -4.03
N LEU A 661 16.52 -18.64 -4.69
CA LEU A 661 16.91 -18.03 -5.95
C LEU A 661 17.81 -16.83 -5.65
N VAL A 662 18.78 -16.59 -6.52
CA VAL A 662 19.53 -15.33 -6.53
C VAL A 662 18.61 -14.18 -6.94
N ASN A 663 18.89 -12.96 -6.47
CA ASN A 663 18.12 -11.78 -6.85
C ASN A 663 18.16 -11.60 -8.38
N ILE A 664 17.00 -11.32 -8.94
CA ILE A 664 16.85 -11.14 -10.37
C ILE A 664 16.89 -9.64 -10.66
N LYS A 665 17.67 -9.25 -11.67
CA LYS A 665 17.74 -7.85 -12.12
C LYS A 665 16.35 -7.35 -12.50
N GLY A 666 16.00 -6.15 -12.04
CA GLY A 666 14.66 -5.57 -12.20
C GLY A 666 13.65 -6.06 -11.17
N GLY A 667 13.97 -7.09 -10.37
CA GLY A 667 13.18 -7.52 -9.22
C GLY A 667 13.23 -6.52 -8.08
N ILE A 668 12.11 -6.35 -7.39
CA ILE A 668 11.92 -5.40 -6.30
C ILE A 668 11.74 -6.18 -5.00
N CYS A 669 12.51 -5.82 -3.97
CA CYS A 669 12.38 -6.42 -2.64
C CYS A 669 11.18 -5.88 -1.86
N ASN A 670 10.89 -6.50 -0.73
CA ASN A 670 9.89 -6.04 0.21
C ASN A 670 10.05 -4.55 0.57
N GLY A 671 11.24 -4.16 1.03
CA GLY A 671 11.60 -2.76 1.26
C GLY A 671 11.60 -2.33 2.73
N ILE A 672 11.45 -1.03 2.97
CA ILE A 672 11.60 -0.39 4.29
C ILE A 672 10.34 -0.54 5.14
N THR A 673 10.50 -0.77 6.45
CA THR A 673 9.42 -0.98 7.42
C THR A 673 9.44 0.06 8.55
N ALA A 674 8.47 -0.02 9.47
CA ALA A 674 8.64 0.53 10.82
C ALA A 674 9.71 -0.26 11.60
N ASP A 675 10.21 0.34 12.69
CA ASP A 675 11.17 -0.32 13.58
C ASP A 675 10.51 -1.44 14.38
N THR A 676 11.20 -2.57 14.48
CA THR A 676 10.92 -3.72 15.35
C THR A 676 10.57 -3.39 16.81
N THR A 677 10.90 -2.20 17.33
CA THR A 677 10.49 -1.76 18.69
C THR A 677 9.05 -1.23 18.79
N GLY A 678 8.28 -1.26 17.69
CA GLY A 678 6.89 -0.78 17.64
C GLY A 678 6.76 0.73 17.40
N LYS A 679 7.86 1.39 17.00
CA LYS A 679 7.88 2.81 16.61
C LYS A 679 7.70 2.95 15.11
N ASP A 680 6.92 3.95 14.70
CA ASP A 680 6.69 4.32 13.30
C ASP A 680 7.89 5.10 12.68
N THR A 681 9.09 4.64 12.98
CA THR A 681 10.38 5.13 12.47
C THR A 681 10.86 4.16 11.38
N PRO A 682 11.35 4.63 10.23
CA PRO A 682 11.81 3.76 9.15
C PRO A 682 13.00 2.90 9.60
N GLN A 683 12.98 1.63 9.22
CA GLN A 683 14.04 0.66 9.48
C GLN A 683 14.36 -0.15 8.22
N TRP A 684 15.65 -0.40 8.03
CA TRP A 684 16.20 -1.19 6.94
C TRP A 684 17.30 -2.09 7.50
N LYS A 685 17.08 -3.41 7.47
CA LYS A 685 18.02 -4.41 8.01
C LYS A 685 18.40 -5.44 6.92
N PRO A 686 19.25 -5.04 5.96
CA PRO A 686 19.56 -5.89 4.81
C PRO A 686 20.57 -7.00 5.09
N TYR A 687 21.25 -6.96 6.23
CA TYR A 687 22.26 -7.95 6.62
C TYR A 687 21.80 -8.71 7.86
N ALA A 688 22.19 -9.98 7.95
CA ALA A 688 21.86 -10.83 9.07
C ALA A 688 22.72 -10.46 10.29
N ASP A 689 22.16 -9.70 11.22
CA ASP A 689 22.77 -9.42 12.53
C ASP A 689 22.46 -10.54 13.53
N GLU A 690 22.62 -11.81 13.11
CA GLU A 690 22.17 -13.03 13.82
C GLU A 690 20.63 -13.23 13.84
N ASP A 691 19.87 -12.34 13.19
CA ASP A 691 18.39 -12.31 13.14
C ASP A 691 17.84 -13.03 11.88
N THR A 692 16.88 -13.95 12.05
CA THR A 692 16.22 -14.72 10.97
C THR A 692 15.14 -13.94 10.22
N GLU A 693 14.86 -12.70 10.61
CA GLU A 693 13.74 -11.90 10.08
C GLU A 693 14.07 -11.09 8.82
N ASN A 694 15.25 -11.25 8.22
CA ASN A 694 15.68 -10.41 7.09
C ASN A 694 14.81 -10.51 5.82
N TRP A 695 13.99 -11.56 5.71
CA TRP A 695 12.98 -11.73 4.65
C TRP A 695 12.09 -10.48 4.52
N ARG A 696 11.74 -9.83 5.64
CA ARG A 696 10.86 -8.66 5.70
C ARG A 696 11.35 -7.44 4.92
N TRP A 697 12.66 -7.37 4.63
CA TRP A 697 13.28 -6.22 3.96
C TRP A 697 13.80 -6.57 2.56
N ILE A 698 14.58 -7.65 2.41
CA ILE A 698 15.42 -7.86 1.20
C ILE A 698 14.89 -8.92 0.24
N GLU A 699 13.88 -9.69 0.61
CA GLU A 699 13.35 -10.72 -0.27
C GLU A 699 12.55 -10.10 -1.43
N GLN A 700 12.79 -10.55 -2.67
CA GLN A 700 11.98 -10.16 -3.82
C GLN A 700 10.68 -10.95 -3.84
N TRP A 701 9.57 -10.29 -4.14
CA TRP A 701 8.22 -10.88 -4.13
C TRP A 701 7.38 -10.38 -5.31
N LEU A 702 6.62 -11.28 -5.95
CA LEU A 702 5.93 -11.02 -7.23
C LEU A 702 5.08 -9.72 -7.26
N PRO A 703 4.27 -9.40 -6.23
CA PRO A 703 3.40 -8.22 -6.25
C PRO A 703 4.13 -6.88 -6.35
N HIS A 704 5.38 -6.76 -5.87
CA HIS A 704 6.14 -5.52 -5.99
C HIS A 704 6.34 -5.16 -7.46
N ASN A 705 6.81 -6.12 -8.25
CA ASN A 705 6.98 -5.94 -9.69
C ASN A 705 5.64 -5.76 -10.41
N ALA A 706 4.60 -6.48 -10.01
CA ALA A 706 3.27 -6.38 -10.64
C ALA A 706 2.70 -4.96 -10.52
N TRP A 707 2.76 -4.40 -9.31
CA TRP A 707 2.32 -3.04 -9.05
C TRP A 707 3.25 -2.00 -9.66
N TYR A 708 4.57 -2.20 -9.63
CA TYR A 708 5.51 -1.28 -10.25
C TYR A 708 5.29 -1.17 -11.77
N VAL A 709 5.13 -2.31 -12.44
CA VAL A 709 4.83 -2.37 -13.89
C VAL A 709 3.55 -1.60 -14.21
N LEU A 710 2.49 -1.79 -13.42
CA LEU A 710 1.24 -1.04 -13.58
C LEU A 710 1.42 0.46 -13.29
N ALA A 711 2.21 0.84 -12.28
CA ALA A 711 2.45 2.22 -11.92
C ALA A 711 3.19 2.97 -13.04
N VAL A 712 4.26 2.39 -13.57
CA VAL A 712 5.02 2.95 -14.70
C VAL A 712 4.17 3.00 -15.97
N GLY A 713 3.42 1.94 -16.26
CA GLY A 713 2.47 1.90 -17.37
C GLY A 713 1.43 3.02 -17.27
N SER A 714 0.84 3.20 -16.08
CA SER A 714 -0.16 4.24 -15.82
C SER A 714 0.44 5.65 -15.88
N GLN A 715 1.63 5.85 -15.33
CA GLN A 715 2.35 7.14 -15.37
C GLN A 715 2.61 7.59 -16.81
N SER A 716 2.94 6.65 -17.71
CA SER A 716 3.23 6.94 -19.12
C SER A 716 2.04 7.52 -19.90
N THR A 717 0.82 7.37 -19.37
CA THR A 717 -0.41 7.93 -19.95
C THR A 717 -0.66 9.38 -19.56
N ILE A 718 0.12 9.92 -18.61
CA ILE A 718 -0.08 11.27 -18.08
C ILE A 718 0.60 12.29 -18.99
N ASP A 719 -0.20 13.22 -19.52
CA ASP A 719 0.35 14.45 -20.10
C ASP A 719 0.74 15.44 -19.00
N TRP A 720 1.99 15.31 -18.56
CA TRP A 720 2.59 16.17 -17.55
C TRP A 720 2.69 17.64 -17.99
N GLN A 721 2.73 17.95 -19.29
CA GLN A 721 2.82 19.34 -19.77
C GLN A 721 1.50 20.09 -19.58
N ILE A 722 0.36 19.41 -19.72
CA ILE A 722 -0.95 20.02 -19.44
C ILE A 722 -1.10 20.28 -17.94
N ARG A 723 -0.59 19.37 -17.10
CA ARG A 723 -0.71 19.46 -15.63
C ARG A 723 0.26 20.45 -15.00
N ASN A 724 1.48 20.51 -15.51
CA ASN A 724 2.48 21.52 -15.18
C ASN A 724 2.71 22.39 -16.41
N PRO A 725 1.77 23.30 -16.75
CA PRO A 725 1.96 24.17 -17.89
C PRO A 725 3.24 24.96 -17.64
N VAL A 726 4.21 24.80 -18.53
CA VAL A 726 5.40 25.65 -18.56
C VAL A 726 4.86 27.08 -18.54
N ARG A 727 5.02 27.79 -17.42
CA ARG A 727 4.91 29.24 -17.47
C ARG A 727 5.98 29.62 -18.46
N LYS A 728 5.58 30.02 -19.68
CA LYS A 728 6.44 30.77 -20.55
C LYS A 728 6.89 31.94 -19.71
N THR A 729 8.09 31.83 -19.16
CA THR A 729 8.80 32.94 -18.58
C THR A 729 9.11 33.82 -19.77
N THR A 730 8.15 34.68 -20.13
CA THR A 730 8.51 35.96 -20.71
C THR A 730 9.59 36.48 -19.79
N PRO A 731 10.82 36.76 -20.29
CA PRO A 731 11.88 37.27 -19.45
C PRO A 731 11.28 38.38 -18.59
N LYS A 732 11.39 38.27 -17.26
CA LYS A 732 11.05 39.39 -16.40
C LYS A 732 11.94 40.53 -16.87
N ALA A 733 11.38 41.42 -17.69
CA ALA A 733 11.95 42.72 -17.88
C ALA A 733 12.13 43.28 -16.47
N ALA A 734 13.32 43.80 -16.18
CA ALA A 734 13.59 44.53 -14.94
C ALA A 734 12.38 45.45 -14.65
N PRO A 735 11.92 45.56 -13.39
CA PRO A 735 10.67 46.24 -13.06
C PRO A 735 10.68 47.63 -13.69
N VAL A 736 9.92 47.77 -14.78
CA VAL A 736 9.74 49.04 -15.46
C VAL A 736 8.83 49.82 -14.54
N SER A 737 9.38 50.81 -13.84
CA SER A 737 8.62 51.74 -13.00
C SER A 737 7.43 52.28 -13.78
N GLU A 738 6.21 51.86 -13.44
CA GLU A 738 5.01 52.37 -14.12
C GLU A 738 4.90 53.89 -13.96
N LEU A 739 4.53 54.58 -15.04
CA LEU A 739 4.32 56.02 -15.03
C LEU A 739 3.02 56.34 -14.27
N ARG A 740 3.14 56.94 -13.09
CA ARG A 740 1.98 57.30 -12.25
C ARG A 740 1.48 58.70 -12.59
N TYR A 741 0.17 58.83 -12.78
CA TYR A 741 -0.50 60.11 -13.03
C TYR A 741 -1.83 60.21 -12.28
N ARG A 742 -2.33 61.44 -12.13
CA ARG A 742 -3.65 61.77 -11.59
C ARG A 742 -4.29 62.88 -12.41
N LEU A 743 -5.57 62.73 -12.73
CA LEU A 743 -6.37 63.79 -13.33
C LEU A 743 -6.94 64.68 -12.21
N GLU A 744 -6.76 65.98 -12.32
CA GLU A 744 -7.26 66.99 -11.39
C GLU A 744 -7.95 68.11 -12.20
N GLY A 745 -9.26 67.98 -12.35
CA GLY A 745 -10.09 68.90 -13.15
C GLY A 745 -9.59 68.99 -14.60
N SER A 746 -9.26 70.22 -15.03
CA SER A 746 -8.72 70.50 -16.38
C SER A 746 -7.20 70.35 -16.49
N SER A 747 -6.59 69.58 -15.59
CA SER A 747 -5.15 69.32 -15.58
C SER A 747 -4.83 67.88 -15.25
N MET A 748 -3.64 67.43 -15.64
CA MET A 748 -3.10 66.12 -15.31
C MET A 748 -1.75 66.30 -14.65
N LYS A 749 -1.59 65.71 -13.46
CA LYS A 749 -0.33 65.67 -12.73
C LYS A 749 0.32 64.32 -12.92
N ILE A 750 1.59 64.33 -13.33
CA ILE A 750 2.38 63.14 -13.62
C ILE A 750 3.60 63.17 -12.71
N MET A 751 3.82 62.09 -11.95
CA MET A 751 5.02 61.97 -11.13
C MET A 751 6.20 61.56 -12.00
N THR A 752 7.35 62.18 -11.78
CA THR A 752 8.61 61.81 -12.45
C THR A 752 9.35 60.79 -11.56
N PRO A 753 9.57 59.56 -12.02
CA PRO A 753 10.30 58.57 -11.23
C PRO A 753 11.83 58.74 -11.34
N TRP A 754 12.31 59.76 -12.07
CA TRP A 754 13.69 59.85 -12.53
C TRP A 754 14.47 61.00 -11.90
N LYS A 755 15.76 60.76 -11.71
CA LYS A 755 16.73 61.72 -11.15
C LYS A 755 17.51 62.48 -12.24
N THR A 756 17.01 62.49 -13.47
CA THR A 756 17.67 63.09 -14.64
C THR A 756 16.66 63.87 -15.45
N ALA A 757 17.12 64.93 -16.14
CA ALA A 757 16.27 65.73 -17.03
C ALA A 757 15.72 64.90 -18.19
N GLY A 758 14.58 65.33 -18.74
CA GLY A 758 13.90 64.60 -19.79
C GLY A 758 12.72 65.34 -20.38
N GLN A 759 11.90 64.60 -21.11
CA GLN A 759 10.78 65.11 -21.86
C GLN A 759 9.53 64.27 -21.66
N LEU A 760 8.41 64.96 -21.51
CA LEU A 760 7.09 64.40 -21.38
C LEU A 760 6.25 64.86 -22.57
N GLU A 761 5.52 63.93 -23.17
CA GLU A 761 4.57 64.19 -24.24
C GLU A 761 3.23 63.53 -23.95
N LEU A 762 2.16 64.18 -24.37
CA LEU A 762 0.84 63.59 -24.47
C LEU A 762 0.52 63.45 -25.95
N ARG A 763 0.25 62.23 -26.40
CA ARG A 763 -0.01 61.90 -27.80
C ARG A 763 -1.41 61.34 -27.97
N SER A 764 -2.02 61.55 -29.13
CA SER A 764 -3.18 60.76 -29.55
C SER A 764 -2.77 59.32 -29.90
N LEU A 765 -3.75 58.41 -30.01
CA LEU A 765 -3.50 57.01 -30.34
C LEU A 765 -2.87 56.79 -31.73
N ASN A 766 -3.03 57.74 -32.67
CA ASN A 766 -2.35 57.73 -33.96
C ASN A 766 -0.93 58.33 -33.92
N GLY A 767 -0.40 58.63 -32.72
CA GLY A 767 0.99 59.07 -32.52
C GLY A 767 1.23 60.58 -32.64
N LYS A 768 0.23 61.40 -32.98
CA LYS A 768 0.38 62.87 -33.03
C LYS A 768 0.64 63.42 -31.62
N CYS A 769 1.69 64.21 -31.47
CA CYS A 769 1.98 64.94 -30.22
C CYS A 769 1.01 66.10 -30.05
N LEU A 770 0.29 66.11 -28.93
CA LEU A 770 -0.71 67.11 -28.58
C LEU A 770 -0.17 68.11 -27.56
N LEU A 771 0.59 67.62 -26.57
CA LEU A 771 1.26 68.45 -25.57
C LEU A 771 2.67 67.91 -25.34
N LYS A 772 3.60 68.82 -25.06
CA LYS A 772 5.02 68.50 -24.84
C LYS A 772 5.59 69.40 -23.76
N LYS A 773 6.34 68.83 -22.82
CA LYS A 773 6.94 69.55 -21.70
C LYS A 773 8.27 68.91 -21.31
N ASN A 774 9.31 69.72 -21.20
CA ASN A 774 10.58 69.28 -20.65
C ASN A 774 10.52 69.34 -19.11
N PHE A 775 11.29 68.49 -18.45
CA PHE A 775 11.46 68.49 -17.00
C PHE A 775 12.94 68.29 -16.63
N THR A 776 13.30 68.73 -15.45
CA THR A 776 14.64 68.61 -14.86
C THR A 776 14.63 67.62 -13.70
N GLU A 777 15.80 67.31 -13.15
CA GLU A 777 15.93 66.45 -11.96
C GLU A 777 15.25 67.02 -10.70
N ALA A 778 14.97 68.33 -10.66
CA ALA A 778 14.26 68.98 -9.56
C ALA A 778 12.73 68.80 -9.65
N ASP A 779 12.19 68.49 -10.83
CA ASP A 779 10.76 68.43 -11.08
C ASP A 779 10.18 67.09 -10.67
N LYS A 780 9.79 66.93 -9.39
CA LYS A 780 9.16 65.68 -8.88
C LYS A 780 7.75 65.42 -9.42
N MET A 781 7.10 66.44 -9.98
CA MET A 781 5.74 66.38 -10.51
C MET A 781 5.56 67.36 -11.67
N ILE A 782 5.03 66.87 -12.79
CA ILE A 782 4.75 67.67 -13.98
C ILE A 782 3.24 67.83 -14.14
N THR A 783 2.78 69.08 -14.22
CA THR A 783 1.40 69.40 -14.57
C THR A 783 1.27 69.71 -16.06
N LEU A 784 0.35 69.02 -16.74
CA LEU A 784 -0.12 69.31 -18.09
C LEU A 784 -1.55 69.87 -18.03
N LYS A 785 -1.82 70.97 -18.74
CA LYS A 785 -3.18 71.47 -18.91
C LYS A 785 -3.88 70.59 -19.96
N THR A 786 -5.01 70.00 -19.60
CA THR A 786 -5.81 69.15 -20.49
C THR A 786 -7.11 69.84 -20.95
N SER A 787 -7.27 71.13 -20.61
CA SER A 787 -8.41 72.01 -20.91
C SER A 787 -8.71 72.25 -22.39
N GLU A 788 -7.88 71.78 -23.32
CA GLU A 788 -8.13 71.85 -24.78
C GLU A 788 -8.31 70.49 -25.48
N LEU A 789 -8.14 69.38 -24.75
CA LEU A 789 -8.31 68.01 -25.24
C LEU A 789 -9.76 67.50 -25.15
N SER A 790 -10.29 66.89 -26.21
CA SER A 790 -11.61 66.24 -26.21
C SER A 790 -11.65 64.98 -25.32
N THR A 791 -12.85 64.53 -24.96
CA THR A 791 -13.04 63.23 -24.28
C THR A 791 -12.47 62.10 -25.14
N GLY A 792 -11.55 61.32 -24.60
CA GLY A 792 -10.85 60.28 -25.37
C GLY A 792 -9.67 59.66 -24.63
N ILE A 793 -9.09 58.62 -25.25
CA ILE A 793 -7.89 57.94 -24.74
C ILE A 793 -6.66 58.54 -25.41
N TYR A 794 -5.67 58.89 -24.58
CA TYR A 794 -4.39 59.47 -24.98
C TYR A 794 -3.24 58.62 -24.44
N LEU A 795 -2.06 58.78 -25.02
CA LEU A 795 -0.83 58.13 -24.58
C LEU A 795 0.09 59.15 -23.93
N ILE A 796 0.40 58.97 -22.66
CA ILE A 796 1.45 59.70 -21.96
C ILE A 796 2.77 59.01 -22.31
N CYS A 797 3.74 59.74 -22.85
CA CYS A 797 5.09 59.26 -23.15
C CYS A 797 6.08 60.11 -22.37
N MET A 798 6.93 59.50 -21.57
CA MET A 798 8.02 60.19 -20.89
C MET A 798 9.34 59.56 -21.30
N GLU A 799 10.36 60.38 -21.52
CA GLU A 799 11.69 59.97 -21.96
C GLU A 799 12.76 60.69 -21.13
N SER A 800 13.75 59.95 -20.62
CA SER A 800 14.96 60.51 -19.98
C SER A 800 16.16 59.62 -20.31
N GLY A 801 17.16 60.19 -20.97
CA GLY A 801 18.29 59.42 -21.51
C GLY A 801 17.83 58.35 -22.51
N LYS A 802 18.18 57.08 -22.26
CA LYS A 802 17.75 55.93 -23.07
C LYS A 802 16.45 55.27 -22.59
N VAL A 803 15.86 55.76 -21.50
CA VAL A 803 14.68 55.14 -20.88
C VAL A 803 13.41 55.86 -21.37
N LYS A 804 12.44 55.07 -21.83
CA LYS A 804 11.12 55.54 -22.27
C LYS A 804 10.03 54.80 -21.50
N LEU A 805 9.11 55.55 -20.91
CA LEU A 805 7.91 55.04 -20.28
C LEU A 805 6.70 55.56 -21.03
N SER A 806 5.67 54.73 -21.15
CA SER A 806 4.39 55.19 -21.66
C SER A 806 3.22 54.53 -20.96
N THR A 807 2.13 55.27 -20.79
CA THR A 807 0.87 54.74 -20.26
C THR A 807 -0.33 55.41 -20.94
N ARG A 808 -1.47 54.72 -20.96
CA ARG A 808 -2.71 55.26 -21.52
C ARG A 808 -3.47 56.02 -20.44
N VAL A 809 -4.05 57.15 -20.82
CA VAL A 809 -4.96 57.92 -19.96
C VAL A 809 -6.27 58.18 -20.67
N LEU A 810 -7.37 57.91 -19.98
CA LEU A 810 -8.70 58.32 -20.41
C LEU A 810 -9.00 59.71 -19.83
N ILE A 811 -9.13 60.72 -20.69
CA ILE A 811 -9.59 62.05 -20.31
C ILE A 811 -11.09 62.09 -20.55
N LYS A 812 -11.88 62.30 -19.50
CA LYS A 812 -13.34 62.53 -19.57
C LYS A 812 -13.62 64.00 -19.29
N ARG A 813 -14.36 64.64 -20.18
CA ARG A 813 -14.95 65.96 -19.95
C ARG A 813 -16.44 65.90 -19.80
#